data_AF-A0A395SFU3-F1
#
_entry.id   AF-A0A395SFU3-F1
#
_cell.length_a   1.000
_cell.length_b   1.000
_cell.length_c   1.000
_cell.angle_alpha   90.00
_cell.angle_beta   90.00
_cell.angle_gamma   90.00
#
_symmetry.space_group_name_H-M   'P 1'
#
loop_
_entity.id
_entity.type
_entity.pdbx_description
1 polymer ?
#
loop_
_entity_poly.entity_id
_entity_poly.type
_entity_poly.pdbx_seq_one_letter_code
_entity_poly.pdbx_strand_id
1 'polypeptide(L)'
;MSSSEPSPTKQLSQWVSDLKLDDIPDSIRTRAKYLILDGLACAFVGSHLPWSETASQAILSLEPTQGDASLIGWGGRKVTALTAALLNGTFIQGCELDDWHSEAPLHSNSIILPALLAAAQQSHSKNSGKDFLLATIAGYETGPRVGRCLWGTHVLSSGWHSGAVFGPAAAAASVSKLYGLDVDKIEDAFGIACTQACGLMSAQFESDVKRMHHGIAARNGLMAVVLAKGGYVGIKQVFEREYGGFLKQFSSGNGKQPQYRIEELTSELGTKWQTDNIRVKPYAAMAGTHPSIDCIRYLQEHNPDKMKNFDQIKKIEILLGEAAFHHGGWKATRPLTAIGAQMSNSFTVATQIVHGQVLMPQFSPDMLEDERVWRLVDATECKLHITDGDSIGCQEVRLEFEDGTVLHRGVPNAFGVDPPLSNDDIVTKWKDLTKDIVESNVVDKIEEIVLSLEEQDDLVTLFDLAAGLINPGTITPYKIKKQTPNHTHHDTDTNTNIDMTMEKFDVAVVGLGALGSAAAWQAARKGAKIIGFEQFEFGHVRGASHDTSRIVRTAYDAPEYVALAKAAYKDWAELEKDSGVHLLTVTGGIVVLANDQAWTAGFKISDYTASLDANNVPYELLGPQEVKRRWPMVDIRDHEQAVYTADTGIAHAGKSVMAMQFVARARGAILKENTPVTEILPKEKGVIVKTSNGDVEASKVILAADAWTNKLLAPLGAQIPLDIMQEQITYFKPANPESFAPSQFPVWIRVVDGKSYYGFPTYGEPTIKAGRDVSGNRVTLEERSYTPNPKLFQELTSFMHDFISKDEKLEALRTITCQYTITPNRQFILSALKEYPDVMVALGAAHAFKFAPVIGRVMAELAIDGTTTEDLSKFGMPSLEGTIKSKM
;
A
#
# COMPACT_ATOMS: atom_id res chain seq x y z
N MET A 1 -21.22 -41.79 44.61
CA MET A 1 -20.61 -41.49 43.30
C MET A 1 -19.71 -40.29 43.53
N SER A 2 -18.40 -40.49 43.48
CA SER A 2 -17.41 -39.42 43.67
C SER A 2 -17.67 -38.32 42.64
N SER A 3 -17.92 -37.09 43.08
CA SER A 3 -18.01 -35.91 42.22
C SER A 3 -16.61 -35.65 41.65
N SER A 4 -16.28 -36.27 40.52
CA SER A 4 -15.05 -36.00 39.80
C SER A 4 -15.03 -34.51 39.44
N GLU A 5 -14.00 -33.79 39.86
CA GLU A 5 -13.80 -32.40 39.46
C GLU A 5 -13.89 -32.28 37.93
N PRO A 6 -14.50 -31.20 37.41
CA PRO A 6 -14.56 -30.96 35.97
C PRO A 6 -13.15 -30.96 35.38
N SER A 7 -13.00 -31.45 34.15
CA SER A 7 -11.69 -31.49 33.49
C SER A 7 -11.13 -30.07 33.26
N PRO A 8 -9.80 -29.89 33.13
CA PRO A 8 -9.22 -28.56 32.89
C PRO A 8 -9.80 -27.83 31.67
N THR A 9 -10.04 -28.52 30.55
CA THR A 9 -10.75 -27.92 29.39
C THR A 9 -12.15 -27.43 29.79
N LYS A 10 -12.90 -28.23 30.56
CA LYS A 10 -14.25 -27.89 31.03
C LYS A 10 -14.24 -26.71 31.99
N GLN A 11 -13.28 -26.67 32.92
CA GLN A 11 -13.11 -25.57 33.87
C GLN A 11 -12.84 -24.24 33.15
N LEU A 12 -11.92 -24.24 32.17
CA LEU A 12 -11.67 -23.04 31.36
C LEU A 12 -12.90 -22.64 30.55
N SER A 13 -13.61 -23.61 29.97
CA SER A 13 -14.86 -23.34 29.23
C SER A 13 -15.94 -22.72 30.11
N GLN A 14 -16.07 -23.21 31.36
CA GLN A 14 -16.97 -22.67 32.36
C GLN A 14 -16.59 -21.24 32.74
N TRP A 15 -15.29 -20.99 32.98
CA TRP A 15 -14.80 -19.66 33.31
C TRP A 15 -15.08 -18.65 32.19
N VAL A 16 -14.81 -19.00 30.92
CA VAL A 16 -15.14 -18.15 29.76
C VAL A 16 -16.65 -17.85 29.71
N SER A 17 -17.50 -18.88 29.84
CA SER A 17 -18.96 -18.73 29.89
C SER A 17 -19.40 -17.75 30.97
N ASP A 18 -18.89 -17.93 32.19
CA ASP A 18 -19.40 -17.25 33.38
C ASP A 18 -18.81 -15.87 33.63
N LEU A 19 -17.66 -15.55 33.02
CA LEU A 19 -16.92 -14.30 33.25
C LEU A 19 -17.81 -13.06 33.06
N LYS A 20 -17.86 -12.16 34.04
CA LYS A 20 -18.56 -10.88 33.91
C LYS A 20 -17.57 -9.72 33.98
N LEU A 21 -17.95 -8.59 33.40
CA LEU A 21 -17.11 -7.40 33.39
C LEU A 21 -16.79 -6.91 34.81
N ASP A 22 -17.74 -7.04 35.73
CA ASP A 22 -17.60 -6.65 37.14
C ASP A 22 -16.60 -7.52 37.92
N ASP A 23 -16.27 -8.72 37.40
CA ASP A 23 -15.26 -9.61 38.00
C ASP A 23 -13.83 -9.16 37.64
N ILE A 24 -13.68 -8.23 36.68
CA ILE A 24 -12.40 -7.83 36.11
C ILE A 24 -11.92 -6.53 36.77
N PRO A 25 -10.71 -6.47 37.32
CA PRO A 25 -10.18 -5.22 37.88
C PRO A 25 -10.11 -4.08 36.87
N ASP A 26 -10.38 -2.84 37.32
CA ASP A 26 -10.35 -1.65 36.48
C ASP A 26 -9.02 -1.45 35.74
N SER A 27 -7.89 -1.83 36.36
CA SER A 27 -6.57 -1.77 35.74
C SER A 27 -6.46 -2.67 34.51
N ILE A 28 -7.07 -3.87 34.56
CA ILE A 28 -7.08 -4.84 33.46
C ILE A 28 -8.01 -4.35 32.36
N ARG A 29 -9.22 -3.89 32.70
CA ARG A 29 -10.16 -3.32 31.72
C ARG A 29 -9.54 -2.13 31.00
N THR A 30 -8.88 -1.26 31.76
CA THR A 30 -8.14 -0.11 31.21
C THR A 30 -7.04 -0.60 30.28
N ARG A 31 -6.12 -1.45 30.74
CA ARG A 31 -5.00 -1.94 29.93
C ARG A 31 -5.47 -2.58 28.62
N ALA A 32 -6.55 -3.37 28.65
CA ALA A 32 -7.09 -3.99 27.45
C ALA A 32 -7.54 -2.98 26.39
N LYS A 33 -8.14 -1.85 26.78
CA LYS A 33 -8.52 -0.78 25.82
C LYS A 33 -7.31 -0.17 25.11
N TYR A 34 -6.20 0.05 25.83
CA TYR A 34 -4.96 0.54 25.22
C TYR A 34 -4.31 -0.51 24.32
N LEU A 35 -4.34 -1.79 24.70
CA LEU A 35 -3.86 -2.87 23.83
C LEU A 35 -4.68 -2.96 22.54
N ILE A 36 -6.00 -2.77 22.58
CA ILE A 36 -6.85 -2.70 21.38
C ILE A 36 -6.39 -1.55 20.47
N LEU A 37 -6.08 -0.39 21.06
CA LEU A 37 -5.61 0.78 20.31
C LEU A 37 -4.27 0.50 19.59
N ASP A 38 -3.32 -0.18 20.26
CA ASP A 38 -2.07 -0.64 19.64
C ASP A 38 -2.33 -1.60 18.47
N GLY A 39 -3.23 -2.56 18.65
CA GLY A 39 -3.65 -3.49 17.60
C GLY A 39 -4.23 -2.79 16.37
N LEU A 40 -5.08 -1.78 16.56
CA LEU A 40 -5.62 -0.97 15.47
C LEU A 40 -4.53 -0.14 14.78
N ALA A 41 -3.56 0.41 15.53
CA ALA A 41 -2.41 1.13 14.95
C ALA A 41 -1.65 0.23 13.97
N CYS A 42 -1.32 -0.98 14.42
CA CYS A 42 -0.64 -1.98 13.60
C CYS A 42 -1.48 -2.44 12.42
N ALA A 43 -2.81 -2.55 12.56
CA ALA A 43 -3.70 -2.87 11.45
C ALA A 43 -3.65 -1.81 10.35
N PHE A 44 -3.75 -0.51 10.70
CA PHE A 44 -3.70 0.58 9.73
C PHE A 44 -2.34 0.69 9.04
N VAL A 45 -1.25 0.58 9.80
CA VAL A 45 0.10 0.53 9.22
C VAL A 45 0.25 -0.67 8.29
N GLY A 46 -0.30 -1.81 8.69
CA GLY A 46 -0.13 -3.09 8.01
C GLY A 46 -1.00 -3.30 6.78
N SER A 47 -2.12 -2.59 6.63
CA SER A 47 -3.17 -2.99 5.68
C SER A 47 -2.79 -2.85 4.20
N HIS A 48 -1.87 -1.95 3.85
CA HIS A 48 -1.37 -1.77 2.48
C HIS A 48 0.15 -1.91 2.35
N LEU A 49 0.80 -2.65 3.27
CA LEU A 49 2.19 -3.05 3.04
C LEU A 49 2.29 -4.00 1.84
N PRO A 50 3.44 -4.08 1.12
CA PRO A 50 3.53 -4.84 -0.13
C PRO A 50 3.08 -6.31 -0.03
N TRP A 51 3.42 -6.98 1.07
CA TRP A 51 2.98 -8.36 1.36
C TRP A 51 1.50 -8.45 1.73
N SER A 52 0.95 -7.43 2.39
CA SER A 52 -0.48 -7.36 2.74
C SER A 52 -1.35 -7.14 1.50
N GLU A 53 -0.90 -6.28 0.59
CA GLU A 53 -1.49 -6.12 -0.75
C GLU A 53 -1.48 -7.43 -1.52
N THR A 54 -0.32 -8.09 -1.57
CA THR A 54 -0.16 -9.38 -2.26
C THR A 54 -1.11 -10.44 -1.70
N ALA A 55 -1.13 -10.60 -0.37
CA ALA A 55 -2.03 -11.53 0.31
C ALA A 55 -3.51 -11.19 0.06
N SER A 56 -3.88 -9.92 0.17
CA SER A 56 -5.26 -9.46 0.00
C SER A 56 -5.74 -9.70 -1.43
N GLN A 57 -4.95 -9.31 -2.44
CA GLN A 57 -5.31 -9.52 -3.84
C GLN A 57 -5.48 -11.01 -4.17
N ALA A 58 -4.57 -11.86 -3.68
CA ALA A 58 -4.65 -13.30 -3.88
C ALA A 58 -5.92 -13.89 -3.24
N ILE A 59 -6.16 -13.62 -1.95
CA ILE A 59 -7.32 -14.16 -1.23
C ILE A 59 -8.64 -13.63 -1.79
N LEU A 60 -8.73 -12.33 -2.12
CA LEU A 60 -9.94 -11.71 -2.66
C LEU A 60 -10.27 -12.15 -4.09
N SER A 61 -9.28 -12.70 -4.81
CA SER A 61 -9.52 -13.32 -6.12
C SER A 61 -10.15 -14.72 -6.02
N LEU A 62 -9.96 -15.39 -4.88
CA LEU A 62 -10.43 -16.75 -4.63
C LEU A 62 -11.74 -16.78 -3.85
N GLU A 63 -11.81 -15.98 -2.78
CA GLU A 63 -12.91 -15.98 -1.82
C GLU A 63 -14.02 -14.99 -2.22
N PRO A 64 -15.29 -15.28 -1.88
CA PRO A 64 -16.39 -14.36 -2.11
C PRO A 64 -16.15 -12.99 -1.45
N THR A 65 -16.48 -11.92 -2.19
CA THR A 65 -16.35 -10.53 -1.73
C THR A 65 -17.68 -9.93 -1.28
N GLN A 66 -18.74 -10.73 -1.18
CA GLN A 66 -20.04 -10.33 -0.64
C GLN A 66 -20.14 -10.80 0.81
N GLY A 67 -19.97 -9.89 1.76
CA GLY A 67 -20.14 -10.16 3.19
C GLY A 67 -20.28 -8.86 3.99
N ASP A 68 -20.42 -8.97 5.30
CA ASP A 68 -20.70 -7.83 6.19
C ASP A 68 -19.51 -7.40 7.04
N ALA A 69 -18.41 -8.15 7.01
CA ALA A 69 -17.21 -7.88 7.81
C ALA A 69 -16.24 -6.97 7.06
N SER A 70 -15.69 -5.96 7.73
CA SER A 70 -14.86 -4.93 7.11
C SER A 70 -13.38 -5.32 7.07
N LEU A 71 -12.69 -4.97 5.99
CA LEU A 71 -11.22 -4.93 5.95
C LEU A 71 -10.73 -3.57 6.47
N ILE A 72 -9.85 -3.59 7.47
CA ILE A 72 -9.37 -2.38 8.13
C ILE A 72 -8.50 -1.56 7.16
N GLY A 73 -8.85 -0.30 6.92
CA GLY A 73 -8.13 0.61 6.04
C GLY A 73 -8.46 0.49 4.54
N TRP A 74 -9.40 -0.39 4.14
CA TRP A 74 -9.65 -0.72 2.73
C TRP A 74 -10.88 -0.02 2.12
N GLY A 75 -11.19 1.21 2.54
CA GLY A 75 -12.21 2.04 1.89
C GLY A 75 -13.64 1.53 2.00
N GLY A 76 -13.99 0.97 3.15
CA GLY A 76 -15.31 0.39 3.40
C GLY A 76 -15.50 -0.98 2.74
N ARG A 77 -14.43 -1.60 2.21
CA ARG A 77 -14.53 -2.93 1.58
C ARG A 77 -15.00 -3.97 2.60
N LYS A 78 -16.11 -4.62 2.28
CA LYS A 78 -16.67 -5.72 3.07
C LYS A 78 -16.39 -7.07 2.41
N VAL A 79 -16.21 -8.10 3.22
CA VAL A 79 -15.90 -9.48 2.85
C VAL A 79 -16.56 -10.45 3.83
N THR A 80 -16.42 -11.76 3.59
CA THR A 80 -16.87 -12.74 4.59
C THR A 80 -16.11 -12.60 5.90
N ALA A 81 -16.72 -12.99 7.02
CA ALA A 81 -16.09 -12.87 8.33
C ALA A 81 -14.79 -13.68 8.46
N LEU A 82 -14.71 -14.84 7.81
CA LEU A 82 -13.49 -15.65 7.78
C LEU A 82 -12.37 -14.97 6.99
N THR A 83 -12.71 -14.33 5.87
CA THR A 83 -11.76 -13.54 5.07
C THR A 83 -11.28 -12.30 5.83
N ALA A 84 -12.19 -11.59 6.51
CA ALA A 84 -11.84 -10.43 7.33
C ALA A 84 -10.91 -10.81 8.49
N ALA A 85 -11.23 -11.89 9.22
CA ALA A 85 -10.38 -12.40 10.30
C ALA A 85 -8.98 -12.78 9.80
N LEU A 86 -8.90 -13.43 8.62
CA LEU A 86 -7.63 -13.82 8.00
C LEU A 86 -6.78 -12.60 7.61
N LEU A 87 -7.35 -11.67 6.84
CA LEU A 87 -6.58 -10.55 6.30
C LEU A 87 -6.26 -9.51 7.36
N ASN A 88 -7.22 -9.12 8.21
CA ASN A 88 -6.96 -8.14 9.28
C ASN A 88 -5.91 -8.67 10.29
N GLY A 89 -5.91 -9.97 10.60
CA GLY A 89 -4.84 -10.55 11.43
C GLY A 89 -3.47 -10.54 10.76
N THR A 90 -3.45 -10.75 9.44
CA THR A 90 -2.23 -10.61 8.63
C THR A 90 -1.72 -9.16 8.61
N PHE A 91 -2.62 -8.18 8.60
CA PHE A 91 -2.26 -6.76 8.64
C PHE A 91 -1.61 -6.38 9.97
N ILE A 92 -2.23 -6.74 11.09
CA ILE A 92 -1.70 -6.41 12.43
C ILE A 92 -0.29 -7.02 12.60
N GLN A 93 -0.09 -8.28 12.18
CA GLN A 93 1.23 -8.91 12.25
C GLN A 93 2.23 -8.39 11.20
N GLY A 94 1.76 -7.62 10.22
CA GLY A 94 2.49 -7.33 8.98
C GLY A 94 3.87 -6.73 9.19
N CYS A 95 4.11 -6.03 10.30
CA CYS A 95 5.30 -5.22 10.53
C CYS A 95 6.16 -5.64 11.73
N GLU A 96 5.88 -6.75 12.41
CA GLU A 96 6.58 -7.17 13.64
C GLU A 96 6.59 -6.11 14.77
N LEU A 97 5.61 -5.19 14.78
CA LEU A 97 5.51 -4.08 15.72
C LEU A 97 4.39 -4.25 16.76
N ASP A 98 3.61 -5.31 16.63
CA ASP A 98 2.44 -5.61 17.45
C ASP A 98 2.79 -6.14 18.85
N ASP A 99 1.75 -6.35 19.67
CA ASP A 99 1.89 -6.84 21.04
C ASP A 99 2.37 -8.30 21.11
N TRP A 100 2.87 -8.70 22.27
CA TRP A 100 3.18 -10.10 22.57
C TRP A 100 3.20 -10.37 24.08
N HIS A 101 2.90 -11.59 24.52
CA HIS A 101 2.90 -11.96 25.94
C HIS A 101 4.27 -12.51 26.41
N SER A 102 4.83 -11.92 27.48
CA SER A 102 6.24 -12.10 27.87
C SER A 102 6.66 -13.52 28.28
N GLU A 103 5.75 -14.30 28.86
CA GLU A 103 6.04 -15.67 29.32
C GLU A 103 5.57 -16.76 28.34
N ALA A 104 4.71 -16.39 27.40
CA ALA A 104 4.08 -17.28 26.44
C ALA A 104 3.80 -16.43 25.21
N PRO A 105 4.72 -16.37 24.22
CA PRO A 105 4.82 -15.30 23.21
C PRO A 105 3.70 -15.35 22.17
N LEU A 106 2.47 -15.18 22.65
CA LEU A 106 1.28 -14.98 21.86
C LEU A 106 1.15 -13.50 21.53
N HIS A 107 0.94 -13.22 20.26
CA HIS A 107 0.63 -11.90 19.74
C HIS A 107 -0.88 -11.73 19.74
N SER A 108 -1.40 -11.07 20.78
CA SER A 108 -2.81 -11.26 21.14
C SER A 108 -3.72 -10.50 20.18
N ASN A 109 -3.40 -9.25 19.83
CA ASN A 109 -4.28 -8.47 18.96
C ASN A 109 -4.29 -8.92 17.52
N SER A 110 -3.19 -9.43 16.99
CA SER A 110 -3.17 -9.96 15.61
C SER A 110 -4.03 -11.22 15.43
N ILE A 111 -4.57 -11.78 16.52
CA ILE A 111 -5.43 -12.97 16.52
C ILE A 111 -6.83 -12.67 17.03
N ILE A 112 -6.95 -12.00 18.17
CA ILE A 112 -8.22 -11.79 18.88
C ILE A 112 -9.04 -10.67 18.24
N LEU A 113 -8.42 -9.51 18.04
CA LEU A 113 -9.08 -8.33 17.48
C LEU A 113 -9.72 -8.60 16.09
N PRO A 114 -9.02 -9.21 15.10
CA PRO A 114 -9.61 -9.45 13.79
C PRO A 114 -10.75 -10.49 13.82
N ALA A 115 -10.65 -11.50 14.70
CA ALA A 115 -11.72 -12.48 14.89
C ALA A 115 -12.96 -11.84 15.53
N LEU A 116 -12.77 -10.98 16.54
CA LEU A 116 -13.86 -10.28 17.22
C LEU A 116 -14.53 -9.22 16.35
N LEU A 117 -13.77 -8.40 15.62
CA LEU A 117 -14.34 -7.41 14.70
C LEU A 117 -15.20 -8.10 13.64
N ALA A 118 -14.68 -9.18 13.04
CA ALA A 118 -15.42 -9.97 12.06
C ALA A 118 -16.69 -10.61 12.66
N ALA A 119 -16.60 -11.19 13.86
CA ALA A 119 -17.74 -11.81 14.55
C ALA A 119 -18.80 -10.79 14.98
N ALA A 120 -18.38 -9.63 15.49
CA ALA A 120 -19.27 -8.59 15.96
C ALA A 120 -20.12 -8.00 14.83
N GLN A 121 -19.57 -7.92 13.62
CA GLN A 121 -20.27 -7.51 12.40
C GLN A 121 -21.19 -8.59 11.81
N GLN A 122 -21.04 -9.85 12.21
CA GLN A 122 -21.95 -10.94 11.82
C GLN A 122 -23.09 -11.18 12.81
N SER A 123 -22.92 -10.75 14.07
CA SER A 123 -23.92 -11.03 15.07
C SER A 123 -25.23 -10.30 14.77
N HIS A 124 -26.34 -11.04 14.80
CA HIS A 124 -27.68 -10.44 14.75
C HIS A 124 -28.05 -9.69 16.04
N SER A 125 -27.24 -9.81 17.10
CA SER A 125 -27.37 -9.03 18.33
C SER A 125 -26.54 -7.74 18.24
N LYS A 126 -27.12 -6.62 18.68
CA LYS A 126 -26.40 -5.37 18.91
C LYS A 126 -25.36 -5.62 20.02
N ASN A 127 -24.08 -5.75 19.67
CA ASN A 127 -23.01 -5.97 20.64
C ASN A 127 -22.57 -4.62 21.22
N SER A 128 -22.62 -4.47 22.54
CA SER A 128 -22.12 -3.28 23.22
C SER A 128 -20.58 -3.29 23.26
N GLY A 129 -19.97 -2.14 23.52
CA GLY A 129 -18.53 -2.09 23.78
C GLY A 129 -18.13 -2.83 25.06
N LYS A 130 -19.03 -2.99 26.05
CA LYS A 130 -18.83 -3.85 27.21
C LYS A 130 -18.66 -5.33 26.82
N ASP A 131 -19.53 -5.82 25.94
CA ASP A 131 -19.47 -7.22 25.46
C ASP A 131 -18.18 -7.46 24.70
N PHE A 132 -17.78 -6.50 23.86
CA PHE A 132 -16.54 -6.58 23.08
C PHE A 132 -15.29 -6.56 23.97
N LEU A 133 -15.24 -5.68 24.97
CA LEU A 133 -14.13 -5.62 25.93
C LEU A 133 -14.04 -6.91 26.75
N LEU A 134 -15.17 -7.41 27.26
CA LEU A 134 -15.24 -8.66 28.00
C LEU A 134 -14.76 -9.86 27.17
N ALA A 135 -15.20 -9.95 25.91
CA ALA A 135 -14.78 -10.97 24.96
C ALA A 135 -13.28 -10.88 24.63
N THR A 136 -12.74 -9.66 24.52
CA THR A 136 -11.30 -9.44 24.27
C THR A 136 -10.45 -9.98 25.42
N ILE A 137 -10.83 -9.66 26.66
CA ILE A 137 -10.12 -10.10 27.86
C ILE A 137 -10.18 -11.62 28.02
N ALA A 138 -11.31 -12.27 27.69
CA ALA A 138 -11.40 -13.73 27.71
C ALA A 138 -10.35 -14.40 26.80
N GLY A 139 -10.05 -13.79 25.64
CA GLY A 139 -8.96 -14.21 24.76
C GLY A 139 -7.57 -13.93 25.31
N TYR A 140 -7.33 -12.72 25.82
CA TYR A 140 -6.07 -12.31 26.45
C TYR A 140 -5.69 -13.20 27.64
N GLU A 141 -6.67 -13.79 28.32
CA GLU A 141 -6.41 -14.79 29.35
C GLU A 141 -6.19 -16.18 28.77
N THR A 142 -7.07 -16.66 27.89
CA THR A 142 -7.06 -18.04 27.41
C THR A 142 -5.78 -18.39 26.64
N GLY A 143 -5.39 -17.54 25.69
CA GLY A 143 -4.27 -17.83 24.80
C GLY A 143 -2.93 -18.01 25.53
N PRO A 144 -2.50 -17.05 26.37
CA PRO A 144 -1.28 -17.19 27.16
C PRO A 144 -1.31 -18.38 28.13
N ARG A 145 -2.46 -18.70 28.74
CA ARG A 145 -2.61 -19.88 29.61
C ARG A 145 -2.34 -21.19 28.85
N VAL A 146 -2.88 -21.32 27.64
CA VAL A 146 -2.56 -22.45 26.74
C VAL A 146 -1.06 -22.49 26.42
N GLY A 147 -0.44 -21.35 26.13
CA GLY A 147 1.00 -21.27 25.85
C GLY A 147 1.87 -21.63 27.06
N ARG A 148 1.48 -21.23 28.27
CA ARG A 148 2.17 -21.57 29.54
C ARG A 148 2.16 -23.07 29.80
N CYS A 149 1.09 -23.78 29.44
CA CYS A 149 1.05 -25.24 29.48
C CYS A 149 2.16 -25.89 28.63
N LEU A 150 2.57 -25.25 27.53
CA LEU A 150 3.59 -25.73 26.60
C LEU A 150 5.00 -25.17 26.87
N TRP A 151 5.28 -24.70 28.09
CA TRP A 151 6.54 -24.05 28.45
C TRP A 151 6.83 -22.76 27.66
N GLY A 152 5.78 -22.10 27.17
CA GLY A 152 5.84 -20.75 26.63
C GLY A 152 6.82 -20.61 25.46
N THR A 153 7.93 -19.90 25.69
CA THR A 153 8.98 -19.60 24.71
C THR A 153 9.64 -20.85 24.13
N HIS A 154 9.62 -21.99 24.84
CA HIS A 154 10.21 -23.24 24.36
C HIS A 154 9.55 -23.78 23.08
N VAL A 155 8.27 -23.49 22.85
CA VAL A 155 7.55 -23.88 21.63
C VAL A 155 8.26 -23.35 20.38
N LEU A 156 8.83 -22.15 20.51
CA LEU A 156 9.57 -21.53 19.43
C LEU A 156 10.86 -22.30 19.10
N SER A 157 11.62 -22.71 20.11
CA SER A 157 12.81 -23.56 19.96
C SER A 157 12.48 -24.97 19.45
N SER A 158 11.24 -25.41 19.62
CA SER A 158 10.74 -26.69 19.10
C SER A 158 10.31 -26.61 17.62
N GLY A 159 10.47 -25.45 16.99
CA GLY A 159 10.17 -25.24 15.56
C GLY A 159 8.74 -24.84 15.24
N TRP A 160 7.92 -24.50 16.24
CA TRP A 160 6.53 -24.11 16.06
C TRP A 160 6.31 -22.61 16.29
N HIS A 161 5.46 -22.00 15.47
CA HIS A 161 5.07 -20.61 15.65
C HIS A 161 4.01 -20.46 16.76
N SER A 162 4.37 -19.83 17.88
CA SER A 162 3.53 -19.70 19.07
C SER A 162 2.13 -19.16 18.78
N GLY A 163 2.01 -18.06 18.01
CA GLY A 163 0.71 -17.49 17.70
C GLY A 163 -0.17 -18.39 16.83
N ALA A 164 0.44 -19.25 16.02
CA ALA A 164 -0.30 -20.22 15.20
C ALA A 164 -0.77 -21.43 16.01
N VAL A 165 -0.03 -21.77 17.08
CA VAL A 165 -0.34 -22.87 18.00
C VAL A 165 -1.34 -22.45 19.07
N PHE A 166 -1.09 -21.36 19.80
CA PHE A 166 -1.93 -20.93 20.93
C PHE A 166 -3.15 -20.12 20.46
N GLY A 167 -3.00 -19.42 19.33
CA GLY A 167 -3.96 -18.46 18.81
C GLY A 167 -5.37 -18.99 18.54
N PRO A 168 -5.56 -20.16 17.91
CA PRO A 168 -6.90 -20.67 17.62
C PRO A 168 -7.77 -20.77 18.87
N ALA A 169 -7.21 -21.20 20.00
CA ALA A 169 -7.91 -21.27 21.28
C ALA A 169 -8.24 -19.87 21.82
N ALA A 170 -7.33 -18.91 21.71
CA ALA A 170 -7.55 -17.53 22.14
C ALA A 170 -8.70 -16.86 21.36
N ALA A 171 -8.70 -17.01 20.04
CA ALA A 171 -9.77 -16.53 19.17
C ALA A 171 -11.11 -17.25 19.47
N ALA A 172 -11.09 -18.57 19.68
CA ALA A 172 -12.28 -19.34 20.03
C ALA A 172 -12.90 -18.91 21.37
N ALA A 173 -12.09 -18.67 22.41
CA ALA A 173 -12.58 -18.14 23.68
C ALA A 173 -13.27 -16.78 23.51
N SER A 174 -12.60 -15.87 22.79
CA SER A 174 -13.08 -14.51 22.57
C SER A 174 -14.42 -14.51 21.84
N VAL A 175 -14.49 -15.19 20.68
CA VAL A 175 -15.71 -15.20 19.86
C VAL A 175 -16.82 -15.99 20.55
N SER A 176 -16.52 -17.06 21.29
CA SER A 176 -17.55 -17.78 22.06
C SER A 176 -18.15 -16.90 23.14
N LYS A 177 -17.32 -16.08 23.81
CA LYS A 177 -17.80 -15.12 24.81
C LYS A 177 -18.70 -14.07 24.18
N LEU A 178 -18.28 -13.50 23.05
CA LEU A 178 -19.08 -12.51 22.32
C LEU A 178 -20.45 -13.08 21.87
N TYR A 179 -20.49 -14.35 21.45
CA TYR A 179 -21.73 -15.02 21.05
C TYR A 179 -22.57 -15.57 22.20
N GLY A 180 -22.11 -15.43 23.45
CA GLY A 180 -22.81 -15.93 24.64
C GLY A 180 -23.03 -17.45 24.61
N LEU A 181 -22.05 -18.21 24.12
CA LEU A 181 -22.16 -19.67 24.07
C LEU A 181 -22.10 -20.29 25.47
N ASP A 182 -22.81 -21.41 25.63
CA ASP A 182 -22.72 -22.22 26.85
C ASP A 182 -21.40 -23.01 26.92
N VAL A 183 -21.17 -23.61 28.08
CA VAL A 183 -19.97 -24.35 28.44
C VAL A 183 -19.68 -25.53 27.49
N ASP A 184 -20.72 -26.26 27.08
CA ASP A 184 -20.56 -27.43 26.21
C ASP A 184 -20.12 -27.01 24.81
N LYS A 185 -20.66 -25.89 24.33
CA LYS A 185 -20.33 -25.28 23.04
C LYS A 185 -18.97 -24.62 23.03
N ILE A 186 -18.56 -23.98 24.12
CA ILE A 186 -17.19 -23.46 24.25
C ILE A 186 -16.19 -24.61 24.22
N GLU A 187 -16.47 -25.71 24.91
CA GLU A 187 -15.60 -26.90 24.87
C GLU A 187 -15.52 -27.50 23.45
N ASP A 188 -16.63 -27.55 22.70
CA ASP A 188 -16.61 -27.94 21.28
C ASP A 188 -15.75 -26.99 20.44
N ALA A 189 -15.91 -25.68 20.65
CA ALA A 189 -15.14 -24.67 19.92
C ALA A 189 -13.62 -24.81 20.19
N PHE A 190 -13.19 -25.05 21.43
CA PHE A 190 -11.79 -25.34 21.73
C PHE A 190 -11.30 -26.58 20.99
N GLY A 191 -12.08 -27.67 21.01
CA GLY A 191 -11.73 -28.90 20.31
C GLY A 191 -11.53 -28.70 18.80
N ILE A 192 -12.44 -27.96 18.16
CA ILE A 192 -12.38 -27.67 16.72
C ILE A 192 -11.24 -26.68 16.39
N ALA A 193 -11.00 -25.68 17.24
CA ALA A 193 -9.94 -24.70 17.02
C ALA A 193 -8.54 -25.34 17.17
N CYS A 194 -8.31 -26.08 18.25
CA CYS A 194 -7.02 -26.68 18.56
C CYS A 194 -6.56 -27.72 17.53
N THR A 195 -7.48 -28.49 16.92
CA THR A 195 -7.10 -29.44 15.87
C THR A 195 -6.68 -28.78 14.55
N GLN A 196 -6.92 -27.48 14.40
CA GLN A 196 -6.52 -26.69 13.22
C GLN A 196 -5.24 -25.85 13.49
N ALA A 197 -4.63 -25.98 14.67
CA ALA A 197 -3.39 -25.30 15.00
C ALA A 197 -2.24 -25.82 14.12
N CYS A 198 -1.57 -24.92 13.40
CA CYS A 198 -0.43 -25.24 12.55
C CYS A 198 0.39 -23.99 12.26
N GLY A 199 1.71 -24.13 12.07
CA GLY A 199 2.59 -23.01 11.70
C GLY A 199 4.06 -23.31 11.97
N LEU A 200 4.87 -23.37 10.91
CA LEU A 200 6.27 -23.73 11.00
C LEU A 200 7.13 -22.50 11.31
N MET A 201 8.06 -22.61 12.26
CA MET A 201 8.93 -21.49 12.63
C MET A 201 9.94 -21.13 11.53
N SER A 202 10.23 -22.04 10.59
CA SER A 202 11.11 -21.75 9.44
C SER A 202 10.66 -20.55 8.61
N ALA A 203 9.40 -20.12 8.74
CA ALA A 203 8.92 -18.88 8.12
C ALA A 203 9.71 -17.63 8.55
N GLN A 204 10.41 -17.65 9.70
CA GLN A 204 11.20 -16.53 10.20
C GLN A 204 12.36 -16.07 9.30
N PHE A 205 12.88 -16.95 8.43
CA PHE A 205 14.07 -16.62 7.63
C PHE A 205 13.71 -15.71 6.44
N GLU A 206 12.68 -16.08 5.68
CA GLU A 206 12.40 -15.39 4.40
C GLU A 206 10.94 -15.42 3.95
N SER A 207 10.00 -15.90 4.77
CA SER A 207 8.62 -16.15 4.30
C SER A 207 7.60 -15.17 4.85
N ASP A 208 6.85 -14.53 3.94
CA ASP A 208 5.71 -13.68 4.30
C ASP A 208 4.61 -14.43 5.06
N VAL A 209 4.55 -15.77 4.97
CA VAL A 209 3.54 -16.58 5.65
C VAL A 209 3.60 -16.46 7.17
N LYS A 210 4.75 -16.04 7.76
CA LYS A 210 4.85 -15.76 9.20
C LYS A 210 3.78 -14.75 9.65
N ARG A 211 3.54 -13.73 8.82
CA ARG A 211 2.53 -12.69 9.06
C ARG A 211 1.12 -13.27 8.99
N MET A 212 0.89 -14.19 8.06
CA MET A 212 -0.41 -14.83 7.84
C MET A 212 -0.73 -15.91 8.87
N HIS A 213 0.24 -16.49 9.58
CA HIS A 213 -0.02 -17.47 10.64
C HIS A 213 -1.04 -16.99 11.67
N HIS A 214 -1.01 -15.70 12.03
CA HIS A 214 -1.97 -15.11 12.97
C HIS A 214 -3.35 -14.93 12.36
N GLY A 215 -3.41 -14.49 11.10
CA GLY A 215 -4.66 -14.47 10.34
C GLY A 215 -5.32 -15.85 10.23
N ILE A 216 -4.53 -16.90 9.97
CA ILE A 216 -5.01 -18.29 9.93
C ILE A 216 -5.54 -18.70 11.30
N ALA A 217 -4.83 -18.40 12.38
CA ALA A 217 -5.28 -18.68 13.74
C ALA A 217 -6.58 -17.96 14.09
N ALA A 218 -6.70 -16.67 13.76
CA ALA A 218 -7.91 -15.87 13.94
C ALA A 218 -9.11 -16.48 13.19
N ARG A 219 -8.92 -16.78 11.90
CA ARG A 219 -9.91 -17.46 11.05
C ARG A 219 -10.34 -18.80 11.65
N ASN A 220 -9.39 -19.63 12.08
CA ASN A 220 -9.67 -20.99 12.57
C ASN A 220 -10.46 -20.96 13.88
N GLY A 221 -10.13 -20.03 14.79
CA GLY A 221 -10.90 -19.82 16.02
C GLY A 221 -12.33 -19.36 15.74
N LEU A 222 -12.52 -18.35 14.88
CA LEU A 222 -13.85 -17.89 14.47
C LEU A 222 -14.67 -19.01 13.82
N MET A 223 -14.07 -19.75 12.88
CA MET A 223 -14.70 -20.89 12.21
C MET A 223 -15.14 -21.96 13.21
N ALA A 224 -14.28 -22.28 14.20
CA ALA A 224 -14.58 -23.26 15.23
C ALA A 224 -15.81 -22.90 16.06
N VAL A 225 -15.97 -21.62 16.42
CA VAL A 225 -17.13 -21.13 17.17
C VAL A 225 -18.40 -21.20 16.33
N VAL A 226 -18.34 -20.81 15.06
CA VAL A 226 -19.49 -20.91 14.14
C VAL A 226 -19.95 -22.37 13.99
N LEU A 227 -19.01 -23.30 13.83
CA LEU A 227 -19.31 -24.73 13.75
C LEU A 227 -19.92 -25.28 15.05
N ALA A 228 -19.32 -24.96 16.21
CA ALA A 228 -19.83 -25.38 17.52
C ALA A 228 -21.26 -24.87 17.78
N LYS A 229 -21.50 -23.57 17.50
CA LYS A 229 -22.82 -22.93 17.56
C LYS A 229 -23.83 -23.64 16.67
N GLY A 230 -23.41 -24.07 15.48
CA GLY A 230 -24.22 -24.85 14.53
C GLY A 230 -24.49 -26.30 14.92
N GLY A 231 -23.91 -26.81 16.01
CA GLY A 231 -24.10 -28.19 16.46
C GLY A 231 -22.94 -29.14 16.19
N TYR A 232 -21.87 -28.69 15.53
CA TYR A 232 -20.71 -29.54 15.25
C TYR A 232 -19.93 -29.81 16.55
N VAL A 233 -19.65 -31.08 16.82
CA VAL A 233 -19.00 -31.52 18.07
C VAL A 233 -17.49 -31.50 17.90
N GLY A 234 -16.80 -30.91 18.87
CA GLY A 234 -15.34 -30.85 18.91
C GLY A 234 -14.70 -31.96 19.75
N ILE A 235 -13.37 -32.03 19.72
CA ILE A 235 -12.60 -32.91 20.59
C ILE A 235 -12.80 -32.47 22.04
N LYS A 236 -13.49 -33.27 22.84
CA LYS A 236 -13.64 -33.03 24.29
C LYS A 236 -12.33 -33.26 25.02
N GLN A 237 -12.07 -32.46 26.06
CA GLN A 237 -10.82 -32.51 26.82
C GLN A 237 -9.57 -32.29 25.96
N VAL A 238 -9.67 -31.44 24.92
CA VAL A 238 -8.65 -31.33 23.86
C VAL A 238 -7.24 -31.05 24.38
N PHE A 239 -7.11 -30.29 25.48
CA PHE A 239 -5.81 -29.95 26.05
C PHE A 239 -5.17 -31.14 26.77
N GLU A 240 -5.94 -31.86 27.60
CA GLU A 240 -5.47 -32.90 28.51
C GLU A 240 -5.59 -34.35 28.00
N ARG A 241 -6.12 -34.57 26.79
CA ARG A 241 -6.21 -35.93 26.19
C ARG A 241 -4.85 -36.62 26.09
N GLU A 242 -4.73 -37.84 26.61
CA GLU A 242 -3.47 -38.59 26.60
C GLU A 242 -3.03 -39.01 25.18
N TYR A 243 -3.94 -39.60 24.40
CA TYR A 243 -3.67 -40.00 23.02
C TYR A 243 -4.16 -38.93 22.04
N GLY A 244 -3.23 -38.30 21.31
CA GLY A 244 -3.54 -37.30 20.30
C GLY A 244 -4.02 -35.95 20.85
N GLY A 245 -3.94 -35.71 22.16
CA GLY A 245 -4.30 -34.42 22.75
C GLY A 245 -3.34 -33.30 22.35
N PHE A 246 -3.86 -32.07 22.38
CA PHE A 246 -3.17 -30.88 21.93
C PHE A 246 -1.85 -30.66 22.68
N LEU A 247 -1.89 -30.65 24.02
CA LEU A 247 -0.69 -30.41 24.81
C LEU A 247 0.33 -31.54 24.62
N LYS A 248 -0.13 -32.79 24.56
CA LYS A 248 0.73 -33.97 24.35
C LYS A 248 1.52 -33.88 23.04
N GLN A 249 0.89 -33.46 21.95
CA GLN A 249 1.52 -33.44 20.63
C GLN A 249 2.42 -32.23 20.40
N PHE A 250 1.97 -31.02 20.77
CA PHE A 250 2.80 -29.82 20.59
C PHE A 250 4.00 -29.75 21.55
N SER A 251 3.99 -30.55 22.62
CA SER A 251 5.15 -30.73 23.50
C SER A 251 5.97 -31.99 23.20
N SER A 252 5.65 -32.74 22.13
CA SER A 252 6.35 -33.99 21.81
C SER A 252 7.81 -33.72 21.46
N GLY A 253 8.73 -34.50 22.06
CA GLY A 253 10.16 -34.36 21.82
C GLY A 253 10.82 -33.12 22.45
N ASN A 254 10.12 -32.38 23.31
CA ASN A 254 10.62 -31.11 23.86
C ASN A 254 11.68 -31.26 24.97
N GLY A 255 11.96 -32.47 25.44
CA GLY A 255 12.97 -32.75 26.47
C GLY A 255 12.64 -32.23 27.89
N LYS A 256 11.44 -31.70 28.14
CA LYS A 256 11.02 -31.16 29.45
C LYS A 256 10.37 -32.24 30.32
N GLN A 257 10.47 -32.07 31.65
CA GLN A 257 9.80 -32.90 32.65
C GLN A 257 9.12 -32.00 33.71
N PRO A 258 7.79 -32.02 33.85
CA PRO A 258 6.84 -32.75 33.01
C PRO A 258 6.82 -32.22 31.56
N GLN A 259 6.33 -33.04 30.63
CA GLN A 259 6.32 -32.71 29.19
C GLN A 259 5.54 -31.42 28.91
N TYR A 260 4.42 -31.22 29.61
CA TYR A 260 3.60 -30.01 29.62
C TYR A 260 3.03 -29.79 31.03
N ARG A 261 2.53 -28.58 31.31
CA ARG A 261 2.03 -28.13 32.63
C ARG A 261 0.53 -27.81 32.56
N ILE A 262 -0.32 -28.83 32.64
CA ILE A 262 -1.77 -28.68 32.44
C ILE A 262 -2.42 -27.75 33.47
N GLU A 263 -1.87 -27.68 34.67
CA GLU A 263 -2.30 -26.81 35.77
C GLU A 263 -2.27 -25.32 35.39
N GLU A 264 -1.37 -24.89 34.50
CA GLU A 264 -1.28 -23.50 34.02
C GLU A 264 -2.53 -23.05 33.27
N LEU A 265 -3.33 -24.00 32.75
CA LEU A 265 -4.55 -23.71 32.00
C LEU A 265 -5.58 -22.99 32.88
N THR A 266 -5.68 -23.38 34.16
CA THR A 266 -6.73 -22.91 35.07
C THR A 266 -6.20 -22.31 36.38
N SER A 267 -4.89 -22.34 36.61
CA SER A 267 -4.26 -21.76 37.81
C SER A 267 -4.60 -20.28 37.97
N GLU A 268 -5.10 -19.87 39.14
CA GLU A 268 -5.34 -18.45 39.49
C GLU A 268 -6.27 -17.70 38.50
N LEU A 269 -7.26 -18.39 37.91
CA LEU A 269 -8.29 -17.75 37.09
C LEU A 269 -9.07 -16.71 37.91
N GLY A 270 -9.21 -15.50 37.36
CA GLY A 270 -9.88 -14.37 38.01
C GLY A 270 -9.04 -13.63 39.06
N THR A 271 -7.90 -14.19 39.51
CA THR A 271 -7.00 -13.54 40.48
C THR A 271 -5.71 -13.05 39.84
N LYS A 272 -5.10 -13.82 38.95
CA LYS A 272 -3.89 -13.45 38.20
C LYS A 272 -4.21 -13.33 36.71
N TRP A 273 -4.23 -12.09 36.22
CA TRP A 273 -4.57 -11.76 34.84
C TRP A 273 -3.33 -11.80 33.94
N GLN A 274 -3.35 -12.61 32.89
CA GLN A 274 -2.29 -12.66 31.88
C GLN A 274 -2.26 -11.40 31.00
N THR A 275 -3.35 -10.64 30.95
CA THR A 275 -3.41 -9.33 30.28
C THR A 275 -2.28 -8.39 30.73
N ASP A 276 -1.92 -8.42 32.02
CA ASP A 276 -0.81 -7.62 32.57
C ASP A 276 0.56 -8.01 32.02
N ASN A 277 0.70 -9.19 31.42
CA ASN A 277 1.93 -9.69 30.81
C ASN A 277 1.99 -9.50 29.28
N ILE A 278 0.97 -8.86 28.69
CA ILE A 278 1.00 -8.45 27.28
C ILE A 278 1.84 -7.17 27.16
N ARG A 279 2.92 -7.27 26.39
CA ARG A 279 3.91 -6.23 26.12
C ARG A 279 3.69 -5.65 24.73
N VAL A 280 3.93 -4.34 24.60
CA VAL A 280 3.84 -3.64 23.31
C VAL A 280 5.25 -3.33 22.84
N LYS A 281 5.54 -3.65 21.59
CA LYS A 281 6.87 -3.45 21.01
C LYS A 281 7.12 -1.98 20.68
N PRO A 282 8.26 -1.40 21.12
CA PRO A 282 8.68 -0.07 20.70
C PRO A 282 9.42 -0.08 19.34
N TYR A 283 9.96 -1.24 18.95
CA TYR A 283 10.74 -1.41 17.71
C TYR A 283 10.01 -2.38 16.76
N ALA A 284 10.09 -2.10 15.45
CA ALA A 284 9.43 -2.91 14.40
C ALA A 284 10.25 -4.17 14.06
N ALA A 285 10.56 -4.97 15.08
CA ALA A 285 11.45 -6.12 15.01
C ALA A 285 11.06 -7.19 16.05
N MET A 286 11.63 -8.37 15.92
CA MET A 286 11.45 -9.48 16.85
C MET A 286 11.84 -9.09 18.29
N ALA A 287 11.02 -9.42 19.29
CA ALA A 287 11.21 -8.96 20.67
C ALA A 287 12.57 -9.34 21.27
N GLY A 288 13.14 -10.47 20.87
CA GLY A 288 14.48 -10.91 21.25
C GLY A 288 15.63 -10.14 20.59
N THR A 289 15.38 -9.12 19.75
CA THR A 289 16.41 -8.17 19.31
C THR A 289 16.41 -6.87 20.11
N HIS A 290 15.32 -6.58 20.82
CA HIS A 290 15.10 -5.30 21.50
C HIS A 290 16.16 -5.00 22.55
N PRO A 291 16.61 -5.95 23.40
CA PRO A 291 17.67 -5.67 24.37
C PRO A 291 18.97 -5.21 23.71
N SER A 292 19.35 -5.81 22.57
CA SER A 292 20.54 -5.40 21.81
C SER A 292 20.39 -4.00 21.21
N ILE A 293 19.19 -3.64 20.74
CA ILE A 293 18.88 -2.28 20.27
C ILE A 293 19.01 -1.27 21.42
N ASP A 294 18.48 -1.59 22.61
CA ASP A 294 18.57 -0.74 23.80
C ASP A 294 20.02 -0.54 24.27
N CYS A 295 20.85 -1.58 24.20
CA CYS A 295 22.28 -1.47 24.47
C CYS A 295 22.94 -0.42 23.56
N ILE A 296 22.66 -0.45 22.25
CA ILE A 296 23.20 0.56 21.32
C ILE A 296 22.65 1.94 21.60
N ARG A 297 21.34 2.07 21.85
CA ARG A 297 20.72 3.37 22.16
C ARG A 297 21.38 4.02 23.37
N TYR A 298 21.58 3.25 24.43
CA TYR A 298 22.30 3.70 25.62
C TYR A 298 23.73 4.17 25.27
N LEU A 299 24.47 3.40 24.47
CA LEU A 299 25.82 3.76 24.06
C LEU A 299 25.86 5.03 23.19
N GLN A 300 24.90 5.21 22.29
CA GLN A 300 24.75 6.43 21.48
C GLN A 300 24.46 7.66 22.35
N GLU A 301 23.62 7.52 23.37
CA GLU A 301 23.26 8.62 24.30
C GLU A 301 24.44 9.00 25.22
N HIS A 302 25.18 8.02 25.74
CA HIS A 302 26.24 8.26 26.72
C HIS A 302 27.63 8.47 26.10
N ASN A 303 27.82 8.14 24.83
CA ASN A 303 29.08 8.27 24.11
C ASN A 303 28.90 8.89 22.70
N PRO A 304 28.19 10.03 22.57
CA PRO A 304 27.75 10.53 21.26
C PRO A 304 28.90 10.83 20.31
N ASP A 305 30.02 11.37 20.82
CA ASP A 305 31.17 11.71 19.95
C ASP A 305 31.92 10.47 19.45
N LYS A 306 31.98 9.40 20.27
CA LYS A 306 32.55 8.14 19.82
C LYS A 306 31.62 7.45 18.82
N MET A 307 30.32 7.42 19.11
CA MET A 307 29.31 6.75 18.27
C MET A 307 29.03 7.46 16.94
N LYS A 308 29.33 8.77 16.80
CA LYS A 308 29.37 9.46 15.50
C LYS A 308 30.39 8.87 14.52
N ASN A 309 31.47 8.27 15.04
CA ASN A 309 32.54 7.66 14.26
C ASN A 309 32.34 6.15 14.11
N PHE A 310 31.10 5.71 13.89
CA PHE A 310 30.78 4.28 13.78
C PHE A 310 31.55 3.58 12.65
N ASP A 311 32.00 4.30 11.63
CA ASP A 311 32.89 3.79 10.56
C ASP A 311 34.21 3.23 11.09
N GLN A 312 34.63 3.62 12.29
CA GLN A 312 35.82 3.11 12.99
C GLN A 312 35.52 1.88 13.86
N ILE A 313 34.28 1.37 13.89
CA ILE A 313 33.96 0.11 14.57
C ILE A 313 34.58 -1.03 13.76
N LYS A 314 35.45 -1.78 14.42
CA LYS A 314 36.21 -2.93 13.90
C LYS A 314 35.48 -4.24 14.17
N LYS A 315 34.85 -4.38 15.34
CA LYS A 315 34.14 -5.59 15.75
C LYS A 315 32.93 -5.26 16.63
N ILE A 316 31.83 -5.98 16.41
CA ILE A 316 30.66 -6.00 17.26
C ILE A 316 30.49 -7.42 17.81
N GLU A 317 30.36 -7.56 19.12
CA GLU A 317 30.01 -8.83 19.77
C GLU A 317 28.66 -8.66 20.48
N ILE A 318 27.71 -9.56 20.19
CA ILE A 318 26.39 -9.59 20.82
C ILE A 318 26.26 -10.90 21.58
N LEU A 319 26.14 -10.83 22.90
CA LEU A 319 25.89 -12.00 23.75
C LEU A 319 24.37 -12.13 23.96
N LEU A 320 23.82 -13.27 23.57
CA LEU A 320 22.38 -13.54 23.50
C LEU A 320 22.00 -14.74 24.37
N GLY A 321 20.88 -14.65 25.10
CA GLY A 321 20.25 -15.84 25.72
C GLY A 321 19.76 -16.86 24.68
N GLU A 322 19.51 -18.10 25.12
CA GLU A 322 19.25 -19.27 24.24
C GLU A 322 18.17 -19.03 23.17
N ALA A 323 16.98 -18.57 23.57
CA ALA A 323 15.89 -18.36 22.61
C ALA A 323 16.20 -17.24 21.61
N ALA A 324 16.76 -16.11 22.06
CA ALA A 324 17.15 -15.00 21.18
C ALA A 324 18.28 -15.41 20.21
N PHE A 325 19.23 -16.22 20.68
CA PHE A 325 20.31 -16.77 19.86
C PHE A 325 19.78 -17.66 18.74
N HIS A 326 18.89 -18.62 19.06
CA HIS A 326 18.32 -19.50 18.03
C HIS A 326 17.37 -18.77 17.06
N HIS A 327 16.71 -17.71 17.52
CA HIS A 327 15.75 -16.96 16.70
C HIS A 327 16.38 -15.91 15.79
N GLY A 328 17.39 -15.20 16.28
CA GLY A 328 17.96 -14.05 15.58
C GLY A 328 19.48 -13.92 15.67
N GLY A 329 20.17 -14.89 16.27
CA GLY A 329 21.64 -14.92 16.37
C GLY A 329 22.34 -15.58 15.16
N TRP A 330 21.59 -16.00 14.14
CA TRP A 330 22.15 -16.54 12.90
C TRP A 330 22.81 -15.43 12.06
N LYS A 331 23.80 -15.82 11.24
CA LYS A 331 24.52 -14.88 10.37
C LYS A 331 23.63 -14.45 9.20
N ALA A 332 23.29 -13.17 9.13
CA ALA A 332 22.58 -12.60 7.99
C ALA A 332 23.43 -12.63 6.71
N THR A 333 22.78 -12.92 5.57
CA THR A 333 23.41 -12.97 4.25
C THR A 333 22.53 -12.28 3.22
N ARG A 334 23.13 -11.71 2.16
CA ARG A 334 22.40 -11.14 1.02
C ARG A 334 21.95 -12.24 0.04
N PRO A 335 20.77 -12.09 -0.60
CA PRO A 335 19.76 -11.06 -0.33
C PRO A 335 19.02 -11.33 0.98
N LEU A 336 18.67 -10.27 1.70
CA LEU A 336 17.90 -10.36 2.95
C LEU A 336 16.51 -9.77 2.73
N THR A 337 15.47 -10.51 3.11
CA THR A 337 14.09 -10.02 3.06
C THR A 337 13.80 -9.09 4.24
N ALA A 338 12.72 -8.29 4.14
CA ALA A 338 12.28 -7.44 5.25
C ALA A 338 12.03 -8.26 6.53
N ILE A 339 11.38 -9.44 6.42
CA ILE A 339 11.18 -10.29 7.60
C ILE A 339 12.51 -10.83 8.15
N GLY A 340 13.42 -11.28 7.28
CA GLY A 340 14.74 -11.76 7.71
C GLY A 340 15.52 -10.68 8.46
N ALA A 341 15.47 -9.44 8.00
CA ALA A 341 16.08 -8.29 8.67
C ALA A 341 15.45 -7.98 10.04
N GLN A 342 14.12 -8.00 10.13
CA GLN A 342 13.38 -7.79 11.39
C GLN A 342 13.63 -8.89 12.43
N MET A 343 14.02 -10.08 11.97
CA MET A 343 14.34 -11.23 12.82
C MET A 343 15.84 -11.34 13.17
N SER A 344 16.71 -10.44 12.68
CA SER A 344 18.17 -10.54 12.83
C SER A 344 18.73 -9.57 13.88
N ASN A 345 19.46 -10.08 14.88
CA ASN A 345 20.13 -9.26 15.89
C ASN A 345 21.24 -8.41 15.25
N SER A 346 22.08 -8.98 14.38
CA SER A 346 23.16 -8.23 13.74
C SER A 346 22.62 -7.11 12.85
N PHE A 347 21.57 -7.37 12.08
CA PHE A 347 20.98 -6.35 11.21
C PHE A 347 20.31 -5.23 12.01
N THR A 348 19.53 -5.56 13.04
CA THR A 348 18.84 -4.55 13.87
C THR A 348 19.80 -3.70 14.69
N VAL A 349 20.88 -4.28 15.24
CA VAL A 349 21.96 -3.54 15.90
C VAL A 349 22.67 -2.61 14.92
N ALA A 350 23.08 -3.11 13.75
CA ALA A 350 23.71 -2.29 12.72
C ALA A 350 22.80 -1.14 12.26
N THR A 351 21.50 -1.42 12.10
CA THR A 351 20.47 -0.43 11.75
C THR A 351 20.37 0.65 12.83
N GLN A 352 20.33 0.28 14.11
CA GLN A 352 20.30 1.25 15.21
C GLN A 352 21.58 2.10 15.24
N ILE A 353 22.76 1.52 14.99
CA ILE A 353 24.02 2.26 14.94
C ILE A 353 24.01 3.31 13.82
N VAL A 354 23.63 2.92 12.59
CA VAL A 354 23.69 3.79 11.40
C VAL A 354 22.55 4.81 11.37
N HIS A 355 21.33 4.38 11.66
CA HIS A 355 20.13 5.19 11.47
C HIS A 355 19.57 5.79 12.77
N GLY A 356 20.01 5.30 13.92
CA GLY A 356 19.54 5.77 15.24
C GLY A 356 18.12 5.34 15.59
N GLN A 357 17.49 4.47 14.79
CA GLN A 357 16.13 3.98 14.98
C GLN A 357 15.92 2.63 14.30
N VAL A 358 14.98 1.82 14.82
CA VAL A 358 14.59 0.51 14.26
C VAL A 358 13.07 0.46 14.10
N LEU A 359 12.57 1.13 13.07
CA LEU A 359 11.16 1.20 12.72
C LEU A 359 10.95 0.74 11.27
N MET A 360 9.69 0.65 10.84
CA MET A 360 9.30 0.17 9.51
C MET A 360 10.09 0.76 8.34
N PRO A 361 10.34 2.09 8.28
CA PRO A 361 11.17 2.69 7.24
C PRO A 361 12.54 2.05 7.03
N GLN A 362 13.18 1.53 8.09
CA GLN A 362 14.53 0.96 8.04
C GLN A 362 14.56 -0.45 7.43
N PHE A 363 13.41 -1.03 7.12
CA PHE A 363 13.29 -2.34 6.48
C PHE A 363 12.76 -2.25 5.04
N SER A 364 12.75 -1.05 4.45
CA SER A 364 12.42 -0.87 3.02
C SER A 364 13.50 -1.45 2.11
N PRO A 365 13.20 -1.82 0.86
CA PRO A 365 14.17 -2.44 -0.05
C PRO A 365 15.50 -1.67 -0.16
N ASP A 366 15.47 -0.34 -0.25
CA ASP A 366 16.68 0.47 -0.35
C ASP A 366 17.52 0.43 0.94
N MET A 367 16.86 0.39 2.10
CA MET A 367 17.52 0.34 3.40
C MET A 367 18.11 -1.05 3.68
N LEU A 368 17.49 -2.11 3.13
CA LEU A 368 18.02 -3.47 3.18
C LEU A 368 19.33 -3.61 2.41
N GLU A 369 19.65 -2.69 1.49
CA GLU A 369 20.90 -2.68 0.72
C GLU A 369 21.94 -1.68 1.23
N ASP A 370 21.68 -0.96 2.34
CA ASP A 370 22.61 0.06 2.88
C ASP A 370 23.97 -0.57 3.25
N GLU A 371 25.00 -0.25 2.47
CA GLU A 371 26.36 -0.78 2.64
C GLU A 371 26.97 -0.45 4.01
N ARG A 372 26.54 0.65 4.66
CA ARG A 372 27.02 1.00 6.00
C ARG A 372 26.48 0.04 7.05
N VAL A 373 25.22 -0.38 6.89
CA VAL A 373 24.58 -1.39 7.73
C VAL A 373 25.27 -2.73 7.49
N TRP A 374 25.46 -3.14 6.24
CA TRP A 374 26.10 -4.42 5.91
C TRP A 374 27.55 -4.52 6.37
N ARG A 375 28.33 -3.44 6.30
CA ARG A 375 29.67 -3.40 6.88
C ARG A 375 29.66 -3.76 8.37
N LEU A 376 28.70 -3.23 9.12
CA LEU A 376 28.55 -3.53 10.55
C LEU A 376 27.98 -4.94 10.79
N VAL A 377 27.06 -5.41 9.95
CA VAL A 377 26.58 -6.80 9.98
C VAL A 377 27.73 -7.78 9.81
N ASP A 378 28.64 -7.54 8.85
CA ASP A 378 29.82 -8.37 8.61
C ASP A 378 30.83 -8.32 9.76
N ALA A 379 30.90 -7.19 10.47
CA ALA A 379 31.72 -7.02 11.66
C ALA A 379 31.07 -7.60 12.94
N THR A 380 29.84 -8.13 12.85
CA THR A 380 29.08 -8.60 14.01
C THR A 380 29.18 -10.11 14.22
N GLU A 381 29.47 -10.51 15.46
CA GLU A 381 29.45 -11.89 15.93
C GLU A 381 28.40 -12.04 17.04
N CYS A 382 27.34 -12.82 16.78
CA CYS A 382 26.37 -13.21 17.81
C CYS A 382 26.86 -14.48 18.51
N LYS A 383 26.87 -14.47 19.85
CA LYS A 383 27.30 -15.61 20.68
C LYS A 383 26.23 -15.95 21.69
N LEU A 384 26.08 -17.24 21.94
CA LEU A 384 25.25 -17.73 23.03
C LEU A 384 25.89 -17.36 24.38
N HIS A 385 25.15 -16.64 25.20
CA HIS A 385 25.47 -16.39 26.60
C HIS A 385 24.79 -17.48 27.42
N ILE A 386 25.59 -18.43 27.96
CA ILE A 386 25.07 -19.45 28.89
C ILE A 386 25.36 -18.98 30.30
N THR A 387 24.36 -18.40 30.93
CA THR A 387 24.33 -18.08 32.36
C THR A 387 23.08 -18.71 32.97
N ASP A 388 23.26 -19.50 34.02
CA ASP A 388 22.14 -20.09 34.75
C ASP A 388 21.29 -18.99 35.38
N GLY A 389 20.00 -18.92 35.01
CA GLY A 389 19.01 -18.06 35.65
C GLY A 389 18.69 -16.73 34.96
N ASP A 390 19.30 -16.42 33.81
CA ASP A 390 19.01 -15.19 33.07
C ASP A 390 17.69 -15.26 32.29
N SER A 391 16.96 -14.14 32.26
CA SER A 391 15.73 -13.98 31.48
C SER A 391 16.03 -14.02 29.97
N ILE A 392 14.99 -14.22 29.15
CA ILE A 392 15.10 -14.12 27.68
C ILE A 392 15.61 -12.74 27.20
N GLY A 393 15.53 -11.73 28.09
CA GLY A 393 15.87 -10.35 27.82
C GLY A 393 17.30 -9.95 28.20
N CYS A 394 18.08 -10.82 28.86
CA CYS A 394 19.46 -10.53 29.21
C CYS A 394 20.34 -10.58 27.96
N GLN A 395 20.86 -9.43 27.54
CA GLN A 395 21.78 -9.33 26.41
C GLN A 395 22.85 -8.30 26.65
N GLU A 396 23.99 -8.49 26.00
CA GLU A 396 25.15 -7.63 26.09
C GLU A 396 25.71 -7.32 24.71
N VAL A 397 26.07 -6.06 24.48
CA VAL A 397 26.73 -5.61 23.26
C VAL A 397 28.08 -4.98 23.58
N ARG A 398 29.10 -5.39 22.83
CA ARG A 398 30.47 -4.82 22.88
C ARG A 398 30.86 -4.29 21.50
N LEU A 399 31.36 -3.06 21.46
CA LEU A 399 31.85 -2.40 20.24
C LEU A 399 33.35 -2.13 20.40
N GLU A 400 34.18 -2.79 19.60
CA GLU A 400 35.62 -2.53 19.51
C GLU A 400 35.89 -1.58 18.33
N PHE A 401 36.61 -0.49 18.58
CA PHE A 401 37.01 0.49 17.57
C PHE A 401 38.47 0.27 17.12
N GLU A 402 38.83 0.78 15.94
CA GLU A 402 40.18 0.65 15.35
C GLU A 402 41.31 1.21 16.25
N ASP A 403 41.02 2.20 17.08
CA ASP A 403 41.97 2.77 18.04
C ASP A 403 42.11 1.95 19.35
N GLY A 404 41.46 0.79 19.41
CA GLY A 404 41.45 -0.11 20.57
C GLY A 404 40.44 0.27 21.66
N THR A 405 39.67 1.35 21.49
CA THR A 405 38.60 1.70 22.44
C THR A 405 37.51 0.64 22.40
N VAL A 406 36.99 0.25 23.57
CA VAL A 406 35.85 -0.66 23.69
C VAL A 406 34.71 0.03 24.42
N LEU A 407 33.53 0.06 23.79
CA LEU A 407 32.28 0.43 24.44
C LEU A 407 31.46 -0.83 24.74
N HIS A 408 30.80 -0.84 25.90
CA HIS A 408 30.09 -2.01 26.40
C HIS A 408 28.81 -1.60 27.13
N ARG A 409 27.74 -2.37 26.89
CA ARG A 409 26.50 -2.28 27.66
C ARG A 409 25.82 -3.64 27.72
N GLY A 410 25.32 -4.01 28.89
CA GLY A 410 24.35 -5.08 29.07
C GLY A 410 23.04 -4.52 29.63
N VAL A 411 21.94 -5.17 29.30
CA VAL A 411 20.61 -4.88 29.87
C VAL A 411 19.97 -6.19 30.34
N PRO A 412 19.26 -6.19 31.48
CA PRO A 412 18.60 -7.39 31.99
C PRO A 412 17.31 -7.72 31.23
N ASN A 413 16.67 -6.71 30.61
CA ASN A 413 15.47 -6.82 29.78
C ASN A 413 15.39 -5.61 28.83
N ALA A 414 14.54 -5.72 27.81
CA ALA A 414 14.26 -4.62 26.88
C ALA A 414 13.31 -3.58 27.48
N PHE A 415 13.47 -2.33 27.07
CA PHE A 415 12.44 -1.31 27.16
C PHE A 415 11.15 -1.77 26.46
N GLY A 416 10.01 -1.58 27.10
CA GLY A 416 8.73 -2.14 26.65
C GLY A 416 8.44 -3.53 27.20
N VAL A 417 9.43 -4.20 27.82
CA VAL A 417 9.25 -5.41 28.62
C VAL A 417 9.33 -5.09 30.11
N ASP A 418 10.43 -4.43 30.53
CA ASP A 418 10.65 -3.99 31.90
C ASP A 418 11.50 -2.69 31.93
N PRO A 419 10.89 -1.53 32.20
CA PRO A 419 9.45 -1.35 32.40
C PRO A 419 8.65 -1.60 31.10
N PRO A 420 7.39 -2.07 31.20
CA PRO A 420 6.50 -2.15 30.04
C PRO A 420 6.15 -0.75 29.53
N LEU A 421 5.77 -0.63 28.25
CA LEU A 421 5.22 0.63 27.74
C LEU A 421 3.95 0.99 28.53
N SER A 422 3.94 2.22 29.04
CA SER A 422 2.78 2.77 29.74
C SER A 422 1.61 2.97 28.77
N ASN A 423 0.43 3.22 29.31
CA ASN A 423 -0.75 3.51 28.49
C ASN A 423 -0.57 4.83 27.70
N ASP A 424 0.14 5.81 28.25
CA ASP A 424 0.46 7.07 27.56
C ASP A 424 1.49 6.85 26.42
N ASP A 425 2.45 5.94 26.61
CA ASP A 425 3.37 5.53 25.54
C ASP A 425 2.61 4.86 24.40
N ILE A 426 1.59 4.04 24.71
CA ILE A 426 0.74 3.40 23.71
C ILE A 426 -0.10 4.43 22.94
N VAL A 427 -0.67 5.44 23.61
CA VAL A 427 -1.38 6.53 22.91
C VAL A 427 -0.43 7.33 22.04
N THR A 428 0.79 7.60 22.52
CA THR A 428 1.83 8.26 21.74
C THR A 428 2.16 7.44 20.50
N LYS A 429 2.40 6.13 20.66
CA LYS A 429 2.61 5.18 19.56
C LYS A 429 1.44 5.16 18.58
N TRP A 430 0.21 5.11 19.07
CA TRP A 430 -1.02 5.14 18.26
C TRP A 430 -1.06 6.39 17.36
N LYS A 431 -0.88 7.57 17.96
CA LYS A 431 -0.87 8.84 17.22
C LYS A 431 0.28 8.89 16.23
N ASP A 432 1.47 8.50 16.66
CA ASP A 432 2.64 8.47 15.80
C ASP A 432 2.42 7.55 14.60
N LEU A 433 2.01 6.31 14.80
CA LEU A 433 1.81 5.36 13.70
C LEU A 433 0.69 5.73 12.74
N THR A 434 -0.31 6.49 13.18
CA THR A 434 -1.51 6.80 12.37
C THR A 434 -1.54 8.19 11.75
N LYS A 435 -0.77 9.17 12.27
CA LYS A 435 -0.88 10.60 11.89
C LYS A 435 -0.76 10.92 10.41
N ASP A 436 -0.02 10.10 9.67
CA ASP A 436 0.20 10.29 8.22
C ASP A 436 -0.68 9.33 7.40
N ILE A 437 -1.31 8.33 8.02
CA ILE A 437 -2.04 7.24 7.35
C ILE A 437 -3.56 7.46 7.41
N VAL A 438 -4.04 8.00 8.53
CA VAL A 438 -5.45 8.21 8.84
C VAL A 438 -5.68 9.68 9.18
N GLU A 439 -6.80 10.26 8.77
CA GLU A 439 -7.13 11.66 9.10
C GLU A 439 -7.19 11.87 10.62
N SER A 440 -6.67 13.00 11.11
CA SER A 440 -6.51 13.23 12.57
C SER A 440 -7.83 13.19 13.34
N ASN A 441 -8.91 13.69 12.76
CA ASN A 441 -10.26 13.59 13.35
C ASN A 441 -10.76 12.14 13.46
N VAL A 442 -10.39 11.26 12.52
CA VAL A 442 -10.73 9.83 12.57
C VAL A 442 -9.88 9.14 13.64
N VAL A 443 -8.59 9.46 13.71
CA VAL A 443 -7.67 8.97 14.76
C VAL A 443 -8.19 9.32 16.15
N ASP A 444 -8.53 10.59 16.38
CA ASP A 444 -9.04 11.09 17.66
C ASP A 444 -10.39 10.44 18.02
N LYS A 445 -11.27 10.23 17.02
CA LYS A 445 -12.57 9.60 17.26
C LYS A 445 -12.46 8.12 17.59
N ILE A 446 -11.56 7.38 16.92
CA ILE A 446 -11.29 5.98 17.25
C ILE A 446 -10.70 5.89 18.67
N GLU A 447 -9.73 6.76 19.01
CA GLU A 447 -9.16 6.83 20.37
C GLU A 447 -10.24 7.06 21.42
N GLU A 448 -11.13 8.03 21.22
CA GLU A 448 -12.25 8.32 22.12
C GLU A 448 -13.15 7.10 22.31
N ILE A 449 -13.59 6.47 21.21
CA ILE A 449 -14.49 5.30 21.25
C ILE A 449 -13.82 4.11 21.95
N VAL A 450 -12.55 3.83 21.62
CA VAL A 450 -11.82 2.68 22.18
C VAL A 450 -11.57 2.86 23.67
N LEU A 451 -11.14 4.05 24.11
CA LEU A 451 -10.87 4.33 25.53
C LEU A 451 -12.14 4.44 26.37
N SER A 452 -13.28 4.73 25.75
CA SER A 452 -14.62 4.73 26.36
C SER A 452 -15.47 3.50 26.01
N LEU A 453 -14.87 2.36 25.61
CA LEU A 453 -15.60 1.17 25.15
C LEU A 453 -16.74 0.73 26.09
N GLU A 454 -16.58 0.86 27.40
CA GLU A 454 -17.60 0.48 28.39
C GLU A 454 -18.88 1.34 28.32
N GLU A 455 -18.81 2.49 27.68
CA GLU A 455 -19.92 3.45 27.52
C GLU A 455 -20.61 3.32 26.15
N GLN A 456 -20.07 2.51 25.25
CA GLN A 456 -20.57 2.37 23.89
C GLN A 456 -21.72 1.36 23.82
N ASP A 457 -22.91 1.82 23.40
CA ASP A 457 -24.09 0.97 23.21
C ASP A 457 -23.97 0.05 21.98
N ASP A 458 -23.17 0.45 21.00
CA ASP A 458 -22.74 -0.37 19.86
C ASP A 458 -21.39 0.09 19.31
N LEU A 459 -20.87 -0.67 18.34
CA LEU A 459 -19.57 -0.44 17.73
C LEU A 459 -19.67 -0.13 16.23
N VAL A 460 -20.85 0.20 15.72
CA VAL A 460 -21.04 0.45 14.28
C VAL A 460 -20.12 1.57 13.80
N THR A 461 -20.06 2.67 14.57
CA THR A 461 -19.16 3.79 14.26
C THR A 461 -17.69 3.38 14.29
N LEU A 462 -17.27 2.53 15.23
CA LEU A 462 -15.90 2.02 15.25
C LEU A 462 -15.59 1.20 13.99
N PHE A 463 -16.51 0.34 13.56
CA PHE A 463 -16.34 -0.49 12.36
C PHE A 463 -16.24 0.36 11.10
N ASP A 464 -17.10 1.38 10.96
CA ASP A 464 -17.09 2.27 9.80
C ASP A 464 -15.81 3.11 9.74
N LEU A 465 -15.36 3.65 10.88
CA LEU A 465 -14.11 4.40 10.96
C LEU A 465 -12.90 3.51 10.69
N ALA A 466 -12.86 2.30 11.25
CA ALA A 466 -11.78 1.34 11.02
C ALA A 466 -11.72 0.86 9.55
N ALA A 467 -12.86 0.78 8.87
CA ALA A 467 -12.94 0.36 7.48
C ALA A 467 -12.53 1.45 6.49
N GLY A 468 -12.51 2.73 6.90
CA GLY A 468 -12.27 3.89 6.04
C GLY A 468 -11.02 3.79 5.17
N LEU A 469 -10.98 4.55 4.06
CA LEU A 469 -9.78 4.64 3.22
C LEU A 469 -8.66 5.26 4.04
N ILE A 470 -7.50 4.60 4.06
CA ILE A 470 -6.26 5.24 4.46
C ILE A 470 -5.60 5.90 3.27
N ASN A 471 -4.83 6.96 3.52
CA ASN A 471 -4.16 7.73 2.49
C ASN A 471 -3.03 6.86 1.88
N PRO A 472 -3.19 6.24 0.68
CA PRO A 472 -2.25 5.20 0.23
C PRO A 472 -0.87 5.78 -0.11
N GLY A 473 -0.80 7.09 -0.37
CA GLY A 473 0.42 7.83 -0.72
C GLY A 473 1.41 8.04 0.43
N THR A 474 1.01 7.80 1.68
CA THR A 474 1.82 8.05 2.89
C THR A 474 2.43 6.79 3.52
N ILE A 475 2.13 5.61 2.96
CA ILE A 475 2.78 4.34 3.33
C ILE A 475 4.14 4.25 2.59
N THR A 476 4.97 5.29 2.76
CA THR A 476 6.42 5.38 2.49
C THR A 476 7.00 6.51 3.35
N PRO A 477 8.26 6.40 3.76
CA PRO A 477 8.66 6.40 5.17
C PRO A 477 8.39 7.72 5.91
N TYR A 478 7.80 7.55 7.09
CA TYR A 478 7.81 8.45 8.25
C TYR A 478 8.97 9.46 8.21
N LYS A 479 8.65 10.75 8.06
CA LYS A 479 9.67 11.81 8.14
C LYS A 479 10.08 12.02 9.60
N ILE A 480 11.39 11.89 9.82
CA ILE A 480 12.07 11.98 11.12
C ILE A 480 11.93 13.40 11.69
N LYS A 481 11.32 13.53 12.89
CA LYS A 481 11.72 14.55 13.86
C LYS A 481 12.52 13.84 14.95
N LYS A 482 13.71 14.35 15.29
CA LYS A 482 14.45 13.93 16.49
C LYS A 482 13.52 14.10 17.70
N GLN A 483 13.03 13.00 18.26
CA GLN A 483 12.48 13.01 19.61
C GLN A 483 13.69 13.04 20.57
N THR A 484 14.01 14.22 21.09
CA THR A 484 14.76 14.31 22.34
C THR A 484 13.83 13.91 23.49
N PRO A 485 14.26 13.05 24.43
CA PRO A 485 13.47 12.77 25.62
C PRO A 485 13.28 14.06 26.43
N ASN A 486 12.04 14.47 26.63
CA ASN A 486 11.70 15.55 27.53
C ASN A 486 11.93 15.06 28.97
N HIS A 487 13.05 15.46 29.56
CA HIS A 487 13.15 15.58 31.01
C HIS A 487 12.91 17.03 31.40
N THR A 488 11.89 17.23 32.23
CA THR A 488 11.45 18.49 32.80
C THR A 488 12.58 19.19 33.56
N HIS A 489 12.97 20.38 33.10
CA HIS A 489 13.53 21.43 33.95
C HIS A 489 12.95 22.79 33.56
N HIS A 490 12.49 23.52 34.57
CA HIS A 490 12.14 24.94 34.53
C HIS A 490 13.27 25.78 33.90
N ASP A 491 12.99 26.63 32.92
CA ASP A 491 12.88 28.10 33.12
C ASP A 491 12.75 28.91 31.80
N THR A 492 11.89 29.93 31.90
CA THR A 492 11.87 31.28 31.29
C THR A 492 11.94 31.53 29.77
N ASP A 493 10.92 32.27 29.32
CA ASP A 493 10.77 33.08 28.11
C ASP A 493 12.05 33.66 27.49
N THR A 494 12.22 33.46 26.18
CA THR A 494 12.72 34.52 25.27
C THR A 494 12.18 34.33 23.85
N ASN A 495 11.48 35.36 23.35
CA ASN A 495 11.13 35.59 21.95
C ASN A 495 12.38 35.57 21.05
N THR A 496 12.37 34.75 20.00
CA THR A 496 13.25 34.92 18.83
C THR A 496 12.46 34.75 17.54
N ASN A 497 12.37 35.85 16.80
CA ASN A 497 11.91 35.89 15.41
C ASN A 497 12.79 34.97 14.55
N ILE A 498 12.20 33.95 13.94
CA ILE A 498 12.84 33.12 12.92
C ILE A 498 12.58 33.77 11.57
N ASP A 499 13.63 34.30 10.96
CA ASP A 499 13.64 34.73 9.57
C ASP A 499 13.59 33.47 8.68
N MET A 500 12.41 33.13 8.15
CA MET A 500 12.22 31.92 7.34
C MET A 500 12.73 32.15 5.91
N THR A 501 13.94 31.70 5.62
CA THR A 501 14.46 31.66 4.24
C THR A 501 13.62 30.69 3.39
N MET A 502 12.93 31.23 2.37
CA MET A 502 12.11 30.45 1.42
C MET A 502 12.96 29.42 0.68
N GLU A 503 12.50 28.18 0.60
CA GLU A 503 13.25 27.09 -0.03
C GLU A 503 13.32 27.26 -1.56
N LYS A 504 14.53 27.10 -2.12
CA LYS A 504 14.81 27.28 -3.55
C LYS A 504 14.94 25.96 -4.31
N PHE A 505 14.45 25.94 -5.54
CA PHE A 505 14.46 24.82 -6.48
C PHE A 505 14.94 25.23 -7.87
N ASP A 506 15.42 24.28 -8.67
CA ASP A 506 15.79 24.52 -10.05
C ASP A 506 14.54 24.57 -10.93
N VAL A 507 13.64 23.59 -10.78
CA VAL A 507 12.37 23.55 -11.51
C VAL A 507 11.23 23.17 -10.57
N ALA A 508 10.12 23.90 -10.68
CA ALA A 508 8.84 23.52 -10.13
C ALA A 508 7.94 22.92 -11.21
N VAL A 509 7.15 21.89 -10.89
CA VAL A 509 6.16 21.29 -11.80
C VAL A 509 4.77 21.40 -11.18
N VAL A 510 3.79 21.91 -11.91
CA VAL A 510 2.40 22.08 -11.45
C VAL A 510 1.48 21.16 -12.24
N GLY A 511 0.83 20.23 -11.55
CA GLY A 511 0.10 19.10 -12.10
C GLY A 511 1.01 17.89 -12.25
N LEU A 512 0.72 16.80 -11.52
CA LEU A 512 1.49 15.53 -11.56
C LEU A 512 0.68 14.39 -12.20
N GLY A 513 -0.15 14.73 -13.19
CA GLY A 513 -0.59 13.78 -14.21
C GLY A 513 0.57 13.25 -15.06
N ALA A 514 0.28 12.56 -16.17
CA ALA A 514 1.31 11.89 -16.97
C ALA A 514 2.43 12.83 -17.45
N LEU A 515 2.11 14.03 -17.95
CA LEU A 515 3.13 14.96 -18.49
C LEU A 515 4.01 15.56 -17.40
N GLY A 516 3.41 16.04 -16.30
CA GLY A 516 4.16 16.65 -15.21
C GLY A 516 4.99 15.62 -14.43
N SER A 517 4.46 14.42 -14.20
CA SER A 517 5.24 13.33 -13.60
C SER A 517 6.43 12.93 -14.47
N ALA A 518 6.25 12.86 -15.80
CA ALA A 518 7.36 12.60 -16.72
C ALA A 518 8.40 13.73 -16.70
N ALA A 519 7.97 15.00 -16.63
CA ALA A 519 8.87 16.15 -16.53
C ALA A 519 9.68 16.12 -15.22
N ALA A 520 9.02 15.82 -14.10
CA ALA A 520 9.70 15.68 -12.80
C ALA A 520 10.71 14.53 -12.82
N TRP A 521 10.35 13.37 -13.39
CA TRP A 521 11.25 12.24 -13.58
C TRP A 521 12.49 12.61 -14.38
N GLN A 522 12.31 13.19 -15.57
CA GLN A 522 13.42 13.50 -16.46
C GLN A 522 14.30 14.62 -15.89
N ALA A 523 13.71 15.63 -15.25
CA ALA A 523 14.46 16.68 -14.59
C ALA A 523 15.28 16.16 -13.40
N ALA A 524 14.71 15.27 -12.57
CA ALA A 524 15.45 14.59 -11.50
C ALA A 524 16.56 13.68 -12.04
N ARG A 525 16.32 13.00 -13.18
CA ARG A 525 17.33 12.19 -13.87
C ARG A 525 18.51 13.02 -14.40
N LYS A 526 18.30 14.29 -14.72
CA LYS A 526 19.35 15.27 -15.04
C LYS A 526 20.03 15.87 -13.79
N GLY A 527 19.62 15.49 -12.58
CA GLY A 527 20.22 15.93 -11.32
C GLY A 527 19.75 17.29 -10.81
N ALA A 528 18.70 17.87 -11.38
CA ALA A 528 18.13 19.12 -10.91
C ALA A 528 17.38 18.94 -9.58
N LYS A 529 17.35 19.99 -8.74
CA LYS A 529 16.55 20.05 -7.52
C LYS A 529 15.10 20.39 -7.88
N ILE A 530 14.22 19.39 -7.84
CA ILE A 530 12.84 19.50 -8.35
C ILE A 530 11.82 19.46 -7.23
N ILE A 531 10.79 20.30 -7.38
CA ILE A 531 9.54 20.17 -6.63
C ILE A 531 8.34 20.05 -7.56
N GLY A 532 7.43 19.13 -7.27
CA GLY A 532 6.20 18.90 -8.03
C GLY A 532 4.97 19.06 -7.15
N PHE A 533 3.91 19.64 -7.69
CA PHE A 533 2.65 19.91 -6.99
C PHE A 533 1.48 19.27 -7.72
N GLU A 534 0.71 18.44 -7.00
CA GLU A 534 -0.60 17.94 -7.40
C GLU A 534 -1.65 18.51 -6.45
N GLN A 535 -2.74 19.01 -7.02
CA GLN A 535 -3.80 19.66 -6.25
C GLN A 535 -4.70 18.63 -5.53
N PHE A 536 -4.63 17.36 -5.95
CA PHE A 536 -5.37 16.22 -5.40
C PHE A 536 -4.40 15.13 -4.90
N GLU A 537 -4.93 13.99 -4.48
CA GLU A 537 -4.17 12.77 -4.18
C GLU A 537 -3.51 12.16 -5.43
N PHE A 538 -2.37 11.50 -5.28
CA PHE A 538 -1.75 10.77 -6.39
C PHE A 538 -2.66 9.63 -6.86
N GLY A 539 -2.80 9.50 -8.19
CA GLY A 539 -3.67 8.48 -8.79
C GLY A 539 -5.17 8.83 -8.82
N HIS A 540 -5.55 10.04 -8.39
CA HIS A 540 -6.94 10.52 -8.43
C HIS A 540 -7.61 10.39 -9.82
N VAL A 541 -8.93 10.24 -9.82
CA VAL A 541 -9.75 10.07 -11.04
C VAL A 541 -10.31 11.39 -11.61
N ARG A 542 -9.86 12.53 -11.09
CA ARG A 542 -10.38 13.84 -11.49
C ARG A 542 -9.73 14.38 -12.77
N GLY A 543 -8.52 13.94 -13.11
CA GLY A 543 -7.77 14.41 -14.29
C GLY A 543 -7.92 13.53 -15.54
N ALA A 544 -7.05 13.73 -16.53
CA ALA A 544 -7.07 12.98 -17.80
C ALA A 544 -6.18 11.71 -17.82
N SER A 545 -5.41 11.45 -16.75
CA SER A 545 -4.32 10.45 -16.72
C SER A 545 -4.66 9.13 -16.02
N HIS A 546 -5.87 8.96 -15.48
CA HIS A 546 -6.29 7.77 -14.73
C HIS A 546 -6.76 6.62 -15.64
N ASP A 547 -7.15 5.49 -15.06
CA ASP A 547 -7.61 4.23 -15.73
C ASP A 547 -6.48 3.22 -16.07
N THR A 548 -6.84 2.02 -16.51
CA THR A 548 -5.91 0.89 -16.71
C THR A 548 -5.05 1.04 -17.96
N SER A 549 -5.62 1.48 -19.09
CA SER A 549 -4.96 1.40 -20.40
C SER A 549 -5.01 2.69 -21.22
N ARG A 550 -3.95 2.93 -22.02
CA ARG A 550 -3.85 3.98 -23.05
C ARG A 550 -3.19 3.41 -24.31
N ILE A 551 -3.59 3.91 -25.47
CA ILE A 551 -2.98 3.48 -26.75
C ILE A 551 -1.59 4.11 -26.86
N VAL A 552 -0.56 3.29 -27.06
CA VAL A 552 0.75 3.71 -27.57
C VAL A 552 0.86 3.33 -29.05
N ARG A 553 1.26 4.26 -29.91
CA ARG A 553 1.34 4.05 -31.36
C ARG A 553 2.16 5.12 -32.05
N THR A 554 2.69 4.80 -33.23
CA THR A 554 3.26 5.76 -34.20
C THR A 554 2.27 6.19 -35.28
N ALA A 555 1.18 5.44 -35.52
CA ALA A 555 0.18 5.79 -36.54
C ALA A 555 -0.55 7.11 -36.26
N TYR A 556 -0.19 8.14 -37.05
CA TYR A 556 -0.78 9.48 -37.10
C TYR A 556 -0.80 10.01 -38.52
N ASP A 557 -1.71 10.96 -38.79
CA ASP A 557 -1.90 11.67 -40.04
C ASP A 557 -0.92 12.85 -40.25
N ALA A 558 -0.10 13.17 -39.26
CA ALA A 558 0.87 14.26 -39.31
C ALA A 558 2.29 13.79 -38.93
N PRO A 559 3.32 14.10 -39.75
CA PRO A 559 4.67 13.56 -39.60
C PRO A 559 5.37 14.01 -38.31
N GLU A 560 5.09 15.20 -37.79
CA GLU A 560 5.64 15.69 -36.52
C GLU A 560 5.19 14.85 -35.32
N TYR A 561 3.95 14.33 -35.34
CA TYR A 561 3.46 13.44 -34.30
C TYR A 561 4.05 12.04 -34.42
N VAL A 562 4.28 11.55 -35.65
CA VAL A 562 4.98 10.27 -35.85
C VAL A 562 6.42 10.34 -35.33
N ALA A 563 7.13 11.44 -35.63
CA ALA A 563 8.49 11.67 -35.15
C ALA A 563 8.56 11.65 -33.62
N LEU A 564 7.68 12.42 -32.96
CA LEU A 564 7.63 12.49 -31.50
C LEU A 564 7.20 11.15 -30.87
N ALA A 565 6.31 10.40 -31.52
CA ALA A 565 5.88 9.08 -31.05
C ALA A 565 7.04 8.07 -31.07
N LYS A 566 7.87 8.10 -32.13
CA LYS A 566 9.08 7.26 -32.20
C LYS A 566 10.05 7.58 -31.07
N ALA A 567 10.28 8.85 -30.79
CA ALA A 567 11.11 9.27 -29.65
C ALA A 567 10.51 8.79 -28.32
N ALA A 568 9.18 8.83 -28.17
CA ALA A 568 8.50 8.34 -26.98
C ALA A 568 8.78 6.85 -26.69
N TYR A 569 8.86 5.96 -27.69
CA TYR A 569 9.16 4.55 -27.45
C TYR A 569 10.53 4.34 -26.80
N LYS A 570 11.54 5.14 -27.18
CA LYS A 570 12.84 5.12 -26.53
C LYS A 570 12.71 5.52 -25.06
N ASP A 571 12.01 6.62 -24.79
CA ASP A 571 11.83 7.14 -23.44
C ASP A 571 10.94 6.22 -22.57
N TRP A 572 10.01 5.47 -23.16
CA TRP A 572 9.26 4.41 -22.48
C TRP A 572 10.18 3.27 -22.04
N ALA A 573 11.06 2.78 -22.92
CA ALA A 573 12.01 1.74 -22.57
C ALA A 573 13.00 2.20 -21.47
N GLU A 574 13.39 3.47 -21.49
CA GLU A 574 14.20 4.05 -20.42
C GLU A 574 13.44 4.14 -19.08
N LEU A 575 12.14 4.45 -19.11
CA LEU A 575 11.31 4.44 -17.89
C LEU A 575 11.15 3.02 -17.32
N GLU A 576 10.90 2.01 -18.16
CA GLU A 576 10.82 0.61 -17.70
C GLU A 576 12.15 0.17 -17.08
N LYS A 577 13.29 0.58 -17.67
CA LYS A 577 14.62 0.30 -17.14
C LYS A 577 14.87 0.99 -15.79
N ASP A 578 14.51 2.27 -15.68
CA ASP A 578 14.75 3.05 -14.46
C ASP A 578 13.83 2.63 -13.31
N SER A 579 12.60 2.19 -13.62
CA SER A 579 11.60 1.79 -12.62
C SER A 579 11.61 0.30 -12.28
N GLY A 580 12.16 -0.54 -13.15
CA GLY A 580 12.05 -2.01 -13.04
C GLY A 580 10.65 -2.56 -13.32
N VAL A 581 9.72 -1.73 -13.81
CA VAL A 581 8.32 -2.11 -14.05
C VAL A 581 8.07 -2.25 -15.55
N HIS A 582 7.40 -3.34 -15.95
CA HIS A 582 6.89 -3.47 -17.32
C HIS A 582 5.60 -2.66 -17.50
N LEU A 583 5.60 -1.78 -18.51
CA LEU A 583 4.60 -0.73 -18.75
C LEU A 583 3.94 -0.83 -20.13
N LEU A 584 4.65 -1.34 -21.14
CA LEU A 584 4.14 -1.41 -22.52
C LEU A 584 3.86 -2.85 -22.97
N THR A 585 2.63 -3.12 -23.42
CA THR A 585 2.26 -4.39 -24.05
C THR A 585 1.97 -4.15 -25.53
N VAL A 586 2.86 -4.64 -26.41
CA VAL A 586 2.71 -4.52 -27.87
C VAL A 586 1.71 -5.57 -28.37
N THR A 587 0.72 -5.13 -29.15
CA THR A 587 -0.37 -5.97 -29.68
C THR A 587 -0.46 -5.92 -31.20
N GLY A 588 0.27 -5.00 -31.83
CA GLY A 588 -0.10 -4.47 -33.13
C GLY A 588 -1.38 -3.63 -33.04
N GLY A 589 -1.61 -2.79 -34.05
CA GLY A 589 -2.80 -1.96 -34.06
C GLY A 589 -3.27 -1.57 -35.45
N ILE A 590 -4.57 -1.32 -35.56
CA ILE A 590 -5.21 -0.91 -36.81
C ILE A 590 -5.89 0.46 -36.68
N VAL A 591 -5.73 1.30 -37.70
CA VAL A 591 -6.53 2.50 -37.90
C VAL A 591 -7.39 2.29 -39.14
N VAL A 592 -8.69 2.10 -38.93
CA VAL A 592 -9.68 1.83 -39.98
C VAL A 592 -10.32 3.14 -40.43
N LEU A 593 -10.22 3.43 -41.72
CA LEU A 593 -10.70 4.65 -42.37
C LEU A 593 -11.42 4.29 -43.68
N ALA A 594 -12.26 5.19 -44.19
CA ALA A 594 -12.71 5.10 -45.58
C ALA A 594 -11.50 5.17 -46.53
N ASN A 595 -11.51 4.35 -47.58
CA ASN A 595 -10.48 4.44 -48.62
C ASN A 595 -10.55 5.79 -49.33
N ASP A 596 -9.45 6.20 -49.97
CA ASP A 596 -9.35 7.53 -50.58
C ASP A 596 -10.37 7.79 -51.70
N GLN A 597 -10.94 6.74 -52.31
CA GLN A 597 -11.99 6.88 -53.33
C GLN A 597 -13.37 7.18 -52.71
N ALA A 598 -13.59 6.77 -51.47
CA ALA A 598 -14.84 6.96 -50.72
C ALA A 598 -14.72 8.03 -49.61
N TRP A 599 -13.58 8.71 -49.51
CA TRP A 599 -13.35 9.76 -48.52
C TRP A 599 -14.22 11.00 -48.80
N THR A 600 -14.90 11.48 -47.78
CA THR A 600 -15.82 12.63 -47.87
C THR A 600 -15.40 13.79 -46.97
N ALA A 601 -14.88 13.51 -45.77
CA ALA A 601 -14.35 14.49 -44.84
C ALA A 601 -13.54 13.80 -43.71
N GLY A 602 -12.71 14.56 -43.00
CA GLY A 602 -11.91 14.06 -41.88
C GLY A 602 -10.58 13.45 -42.32
N PHE A 603 -10.12 12.40 -41.62
CA PHE A 603 -8.81 11.78 -41.85
C PHE A 603 -8.76 10.96 -43.16
N LYS A 604 -7.72 11.14 -43.96
CA LYS A 604 -7.46 10.33 -45.16
C LYS A 604 -6.45 9.23 -44.88
N ILE A 605 -6.57 8.10 -45.58
CA ILE A 605 -5.59 7.01 -45.41
C ILE A 605 -4.22 7.41 -45.93
N SER A 606 -4.18 8.21 -47.01
CA SER A 606 -2.94 8.74 -47.59
C SER A 606 -2.16 9.67 -46.65
N ASP A 607 -2.85 10.42 -45.78
CA ASP A 607 -2.20 11.30 -44.81
C ASP A 607 -1.45 10.48 -43.74
N TYR A 608 -2.04 9.36 -43.30
CA TYR A 608 -1.39 8.41 -42.39
C TYR A 608 -0.17 7.74 -43.05
N THR A 609 -0.34 7.23 -44.27
CA THR A 609 0.77 6.55 -44.95
C THR A 609 1.92 7.50 -45.28
N ALA A 610 1.63 8.70 -45.75
CA ALA A 610 2.65 9.71 -46.04
C ALA A 610 3.43 10.13 -44.78
N SER A 611 2.74 10.27 -43.64
CA SER A 611 3.36 10.61 -42.37
C SER A 611 4.25 9.48 -41.81
N LEU A 612 3.83 8.24 -41.98
CA LEU A 612 4.60 7.04 -41.62
C LEU A 612 5.82 6.88 -42.53
N ASP A 613 5.67 7.06 -43.85
CA ASP A 613 6.75 7.03 -44.84
C ASP A 613 7.80 8.12 -44.55
N ALA A 614 7.36 9.35 -44.29
CA ALA A 614 8.24 10.47 -43.93
C ALA A 614 9.12 10.18 -42.70
N ASN A 615 8.66 9.28 -41.82
CA ASN A 615 9.34 8.89 -40.59
C ASN A 615 9.93 7.48 -40.65
N ASN A 616 9.91 6.80 -41.80
CA ASN A 616 10.40 5.43 -41.96
C ASN A 616 9.78 4.44 -40.95
N VAL A 617 8.47 4.53 -40.73
CA VAL A 617 7.73 3.57 -39.90
C VAL A 617 7.04 2.54 -40.82
N PRO A 618 7.32 1.23 -40.66
CA PRO A 618 6.70 0.21 -41.50
C PRO A 618 5.20 0.07 -41.18
N TYR A 619 4.38 -0.06 -42.22
CA TYR A 619 2.95 -0.32 -42.10
C TYR A 619 2.45 -1.29 -43.18
N GLU A 620 1.27 -1.86 -42.96
CA GLU A 620 0.54 -2.63 -43.97
C GLU A 620 -0.82 -1.97 -44.23
N LEU A 621 -1.26 -1.94 -45.50
CA LEU A 621 -2.63 -1.58 -45.86
C LEU A 621 -3.47 -2.85 -46.02
N LEU A 622 -4.43 -3.04 -45.14
CA LEU A 622 -5.28 -4.23 -45.11
C LEU A 622 -6.68 -3.88 -45.62
N GLY A 623 -7.16 -4.60 -46.63
CA GLY A 623 -8.55 -4.54 -47.07
C GLY A 623 -9.49 -5.35 -46.14
N PRO A 624 -10.82 -5.24 -46.31
CA PRO A 624 -11.81 -5.89 -45.45
C PRO A 624 -11.62 -7.41 -45.28
N GLN A 625 -11.29 -8.11 -46.37
CA GLN A 625 -11.07 -9.56 -46.32
C GLN A 625 -9.82 -9.94 -45.51
N GLU A 626 -8.77 -9.12 -45.54
CA GLU A 626 -7.54 -9.38 -44.80
C GLU A 626 -7.71 -9.06 -43.31
N VAL A 627 -8.43 -7.98 -42.97
CA VAL A 627 -8.82 -7.66 -41.59
C VAL A 627 -9.65 -8.80 -41.00
N LYS A 628 -10.66 -9.28 -41.74
CA LYS A 628 -11.50 -10.41 -41.32
C LYS A 628 -10.72 -11.72 -41.18
N ARG A 629 -9.69 -11.93 -42.01
CA ARG A 629 -8.80 -13.10 -41.91
C ARG A 629 -7.93 -13.06 -40.66
N ARG A 630 -7.35 -11.90 -40.32
CA ARG A 630 -6.47 -11.75 -39.14
C ARG A 630 -7.26 -11.67 -37.84
N TRP A 631 -8.40 -10.99 -37.84
CA TRP A 631 -9.24 -10.79 -36.67
C TRP A 631 -10.69 -11.18 -37.00
N PRO A 632 -11.04 -12.47 -36.90
CA PRO A 632 -12.34 -12.99 -37.34
C PRO A 632 -13.56 -12.37 -36.64
N MET A 633 -13.37 -11.73 -35.49
CA MET A 633 -14.40 -11.05 -34.72
C MET A 633 -14.71 -9.64 -35.22
N VAL A 634 -13.88 -9.06 -36.10
CA VAL A 634 -14.02 -7.69 -36.61
C VAL A 634 -14.55 -7.70 -38.04
N ASP A 635 -15.58 -6.89 -38.28
CA ASP A 635 -16.08 -6.60 -39.63
C ASP A 635 -15.96 -5.09 -39.95
N ILE A 636 -15.39 -4.80 -41.12
CA ILE A 636 -15.29 -3.43 -41.69
C ILE A 636 -16.01 -3.38 -43.05
N ARG A 637 -16.46 -2.19 -43.46
CA ARG A 637 -17.25 -1.96 -44.68
C ARG A 637 -16.38 -2.14 -45.92
N ASP A 638 -16.99 -2.49 -47.06
CA ASP A 638 -16.26 -2.76 -48.32
C ASP A 638 -15.41 -1.58 -48.83
N HIS A 639 -15.80 -0.36 -48.48
CA HIS A 639 -15.07 0.87 -48.84
C HIS A 639 -14.10 1.35 -47.75
N GLU A 640 -13.86 0.56 -46.70
CA GLU A 640 -12.89 0.86 -45.65
C GLU A 640 -11.57 0.09 -45.86
N GLN A 641 -10.48 0.65 -45.35
CA GLN A 641 -9.16 0.02 -45.28
C GLN A 641 -8.55 0.27 -43.90
N ALA A 642 -7.66 -0.64 -43.46
CA ALA A 642 -6.95 -0.52 -42.20
C ALA A 642 -5.45 -0.25 -42.44
N VAL A 643 -4.92 0.80 -41.81
CA VAL A 643 -3.47 0.98 -41.64
C VAL A 643 -3.04 0.18 -40.43
N TYR A 644 -2.26 -0.88 -40.64
CA TYR A 644 -1.71 -1.71 -39.57
C TYR A 644 -0.28 -1.30 -39.25
N THR A 645 0.01 -1.08 -37.97
CA THR A 645 1.35 -0.80 -37.44
C THR A 645 1.69 -1.77 -36.32
N ALA A 646 2.80 -2.50 -36.48
CA ALA A 646 3.18 -3.61 -35.58
C ALA A 646 3.67 -3.16 -34.19
N ASP A 647 4.13 -1.92 -34.07
CA ASP A 647 4.64 -1.34 -32.82
C ASP A 647 3.52 -0.86 -31.87
N THR A 648 2.28 -0.81 -32.34
CA THR A 648 1.15 -0.31 -31.59
C THR A 648 0.77 -1.24 -30.45
N GLY A 649 0.35 -0.67 -29.33
CA GLY A 649 0.02 -1.43 -28.14
C GLY A 649 -0.62 -0.61 -27.04
N ILE A 650 -0.41 -1.09 -25.82
CA ILE A 650 -1.05 -0.63 -24.61
C ILE A 650 0.02 -0.13 -23.64
N ALA A 651 -0.12 1.11 -23.19
CA ALA A 651 0.56 1.61 -22.02
C ALA A 651 -0.35 1.45 -20.79
N HIS A 652 0.17 0.88 -19.71
CA HIS A 652 -0.58 0.76 -18.46
C HIS A 652 -0.66 2.11 -17.73
N ALA A 653 -1.78 2.83 -17.83
CA ALA A 653 -1.81 4.25 -17.52
C ALA A 653 -1.44 4.60 -16.07
N GLY A 654 -2.12 3.98 -15.09
CA GLY A 654 -1.82 4.18 -13.67
C GLY A 654 -0.37 3.81 -13.30
N LYS A 655 0.10 2.62 -13.69
CA LYS A 655 1.47 2.17 -13.43
C LYS A 655 2.52 3.10 -14.05
N SER A 656 2.28 3.65 -15.24
CA SER A 656 3.23 4.55 -15.88
C SER A 656 3.40 5.86 -15.11
N VAL A 657 2.30 6.48 -14.66
CA VAL A 657 2.37 7.72 -13.86
C VAL A 657 3.08 7.45 -12.53
N MET A 658 2.71 6.36 -11.85
CA MET A 658 3.37 5.96 -10.60
C MET A 658 4.86 5.67 -10.79
N ALA A 659 5.25 4.99 -11.88
CA ALA A 659 6.65 4.71 -12.19
C ALA A 659 7.45 6.01 -12.39
N MET A 660 6.91 6.99 -13.11
CA MET A 660 7.55 8.31 -13.26
C MET A 660 7.71 9.02 -11.91
N GLN A 661 6.67 9.05 -11.09
CA GLN A 661 6.70 9.68 -9.76
C GLN A 661 7.69 8.96 -8.83
N PHE A 662 7.70 7.63 -8.86
CA PHE A 662 8.61 6.78 -8.09
C PHE A 662 10.06 7.08 -8.45
N VAL A 663 10.43 7.01 -9.74
CA VAL A 663 11.80 7.26 -10.18
C VAL A 663 12.22 8.70 -9.90
N ALA A 664 11.32 9.68 -10.07
CA ALA A 664 11.58 11.07 -9.72
C ALA A 664 11.97 11.21 -8.24
N ARG A 665 11.17 10.61 -7.34
CA ARG A 665 11.41 10.64 -5.88
C ARG A 665 12.67 9.89 -5.48
N ALA A 666 12.92 8.72 -6.08
CA ALA A 666 14.13 7.94 -5.85
C ALA A 666 15.40 8.73 -6.23
N ARG A 667 15.29 9.69 -7.15
CA ARG A 667 16.36 10.60 -7.57
C ARG A 667 16.33 11.96 -6.85
N GLY A 668 15.56 12.09 -5.76
CA GLY A 668 15.58 13.27 -4.89
C GLY A 668 14.54 14.36 -5.21
N ALA A 669 13.62 14.13 -6.15
CA ALA A 669 12.52 15.07 -6.38
C ALA A 669 11.55 15.10 -5.18
N ILE A 670 11.09 16.30 -4.82
CA ILE A 670 10.05 16.50 -3.81
C ILE A 670 8.71 16.58 -4.52
N LEU A 671 7.86 15.56 -4.41
CA LEU A 671 6.50 15.60 -4.97
C LEU A 671 5.49 15.79 -3.84
N LYS A 672 4.52 16.67 -4.05
CA LYS A 672 3.51 17.09 -3.07
C LYS A 672 2.12 16.87 -3.65
N GLU A 673 1.35 15.96 -3.06
CA GLU A 673 -0.08 15.82 -3.32
C GLU A 673 -0.89 16.76 -2.42
N ASN A 674 -2.20 16.92 -2.71
CA ASN A 674 -3.11 17.80 -1.97
C ASN A 674 -2.55 19.21 -1.73
N THR A 675 -1.79 19.72 -2.69
CA THR A 675 -1.12 21.02 -2.61
C THR A 675 -1.52 21.86 -3.83
N PRO A 676 -2.73 22.41 -3.85
CA PRO A 676 -3.16 23.31 -4.91
C PRO A 676 -2.20 24.49 -5.05
N VAL A 677 -1.74 24.73 -6.27
CA VAL A 677 -1.06 25.97 -6.64
C VAL A 677 -2.12 27.00 -6.98
N THR A 678 -2.10 28.12 -6.28
CA THR A 678 -3.11 29.17 -6.42
C THR A 678 -2.66 30.26 -7.38
N GLU A 679 -1.36 30.52 -7.46
CA GLU A 679 -0.79 31.62 -8.25
C GLU A 679 0.67 31.36 -8.62
N ILE A 680 1.09 31.89 -9.78
CA ILE A 680 2.48 31.95 -10.23
C ILE A 680 2.89 33.42 -10.29
N LEU A 681 3.95 33.80 -9.57
CA LEU A 681 4.47 35.16 -9.57
C LEU A 681 5.84 35.21 -10.24
N PRO A 682 5.95 35.78 -11.45
CA PRO A 682 7.23 35.95 -12.13
C PRO A 682 8.15 36.92 -11.38
N LYS A 683 9.45 36.64 -11.38
CA LYS A 683 10.51 37.53 -10.89
C LYS A 683 11.33 38.06 -12.06
N GLU A 684 12.31 38.92 -11.78
CA GLU A 684 13.34 39.29 -12.78
C GLU A 684 14.11 38.04 -13.28
N LYS A 685 14.32 37.07 -12.38
CA LYS A 685 14.81 35.72 -12.69
C LYS A 685 14.10 34.70 -11.81
N GLY A 686 13.47 33.72 -12.43
CA GLY A 686 12.71 32.67 -11.76
C GLY A 686 11.29 33.09 -11.39
N VAL A 687 10.66 32.28 -10.55
CA VAL A 687 9.24 32.41 -10.18
C VAL A 687 9.05 32.07 -8.70
N ILE A 688 8.00 32.64 -8.11
CA ILE A 688 7.44 32.17 -6.84
C ILE A 688 6.16 31.40 -7.17
N VAL A 689 6.06 30.18 -6.66
CA VAL A 689 4.89 29.32 -6.78
C VAL A 689 4.12 29.42 -5.47
N LYS A 690 2.95 30.04 -5.49
CA LYS A 690 2.06 30.17 -4.33
C LYS A 690 1.26 28.90 -4.14
N THR A 691 1.28 28.34 -2.94
CA THR A 691 0.55 27.10 -2.63
C THR A 691 -0.25 27.23 -1.34
N SER A 692 -1.20 26.32 -1.13
CA SER A 692 -1.92 26.23 0.15
C SER A 692 -1.02 25.92 1.35
N ASN A 693 0.17 25.35 1.12
CA ASN A 693 1.06 24.78 2.14
C ASN A 693 2.46 25.42 2.13
N GLY A 694 2.52 26.73 1.90
CA GLY A 694 3.75 27.52 1.88
C GLY A 694 4.30 27.74 0.47
N ASP A 695 4.90 28.90 0.28
CA ASP A 695 5.41 29.33 -1.03
C ASP A 695 6.80 28.77 -1.30
N VAL A 696 7.10 28.53 -2.57
CA VAL A 696 8.44 28.10 -2.99
C VAL A 696 9.00 28.98 -4.10
N GLU A 697 10.31 29.12 -4.14
CA GLU A 697 11.01 29.80 -5.23
C GLU A 697 11.64 28.77 -6.18
N ALA A 698 11.46 28.95 -7.49
CA ALA A 698 12.07 28.09 -8.50
C ALA A 698 12.67 28.90 -9.66
N SER A 699 13.73 28.39 -10.28
CA SER A 699 14.33 29.05 -11.46
C SER A 699 13.43 28.95 -12.69
N LYS A 700 12.65 27.86 -12.83
CA LYS A 700 11.64 27.64 -13.86
C LYS A 700 10.40 26.98 -13.27
N VAL A 701 9.23 27.15 -13.89
CA VAL A 701 8.04 26.36 -13.61
C VAL A 701 7.44 25.75 -14.87
N ILE A 702 7.09 24.46 -14.81
CA ILE A 702 6.38 23.73 -15.86
C ILE A 702 4.93 23.55 -15.42
N LEU A 703 4.00 24.18 -16.14
CA LEU A 703 2.56 24.06 -15.96
C LEU A 703 2.02 22.91 -16.81
N ALA A 704 1.82 21.76 -16.16
CA ALA A 704 1.17 20.56 -16.70
C ALA A 704 -0.23 20.39 -16.10
N ALA A 705 -0.94 21.50 -15.89
CA ALA A 705 -2.18 21.58 -15.10
C ALA A 705 -3.46 21.30 -15.90
N ASP A 706 -3.37 20.78 -17.13
CA ASP A 706 -4.50 20.34 -17.96
C ASP A 706 -5.67 21.36 -17.99
N ALA A 707 -6.90 20.98 -17.66
CA ALA A 707 -8.06 21.86 -17.65
C ALA A 707 -7.94 23.09 -16.72
N TRP A 708 -7.06 23.02 -15.71
CA TRP A 708 -6.81 24.12 -14.77
C TRP A 708 -5.76 25.12 -15.27
N THR A 709 -5.12 24.88 -16.42
CA THR A 709 -4.03 25.71 -16.95
C THR A 709 -4.38 27.19 -17.01
N ASN A 710 -5.57 27.55 -17.50
CA ASN A 710 -5.97 28.95 -17.60
C ASN A 710 -6.20 29.64 -16.24
N LYS A 711 -6.47 28.90 -15.16
CA LYS A 711 -6.55 29.50 -13.81
C LYS A 711 -5.20 30.07 -13.37
N LEU A 712 -4.10 29.50 -13.85
CA LEU A 712 -2.73 29.94 -13.56
C LEU A 712 -2.18 30.93 -14.61
N LEU A 713 -2.64 30.85 -15.86
CA LEU A 713 -2.18 31.75 -16.92
C LEU A 713 -2.89 33.11 -16.92
N ALA A 714 -4.18 33.16 -16.57
CA ALA A 714 -4.96 34.39 -16.67
C ALA A 714 -4.39 35.56 -15.83
N PRO A 715 -3.90 35.35 -14.59
CA PRO A 715 -3.21 36.40 -13.83
C PRO A 715 -1.95 36.95 -14.51
N LEU A 716 -1.32 36.17 -15.39
CA LEU A 716 -0.14 36.54 -16.18
C LEU A 716 -0.51 37.24 -17.50
N GLY A 717 -1.80 37.53 -17.75
CA GLY A 717 -2.25 38.11 -19.01
C GLY A 717 -2.25 37.13 -20.19
N ALA A 718 -2.06 35.83 -19.95
CA ALA A 718 -2.05 34.79 -20.97
C ALA A 718 -3.30 33.90 -20.87
N GLN A 719 -3.79 33.41 -22.01
CA GLN A 719 -4.92 32.48 -22.05
C GLN A 719 -4.82 31.59 -23.28
N ILE A 720 -5.18 30.31 -23.11
CA ILE A 720 -5.29 29.34 -24.18
C ILE A 720 -6.78 29.04 -24.41
N PRO A 721 -7.30 29.04 -25.64
CA PRO A 721 -8.67 28.61 -25.90
C PRO A 721 -8.81 27.11 -25.64
N LEU A 722 -9.39 26.72 -24.49
CA LEU A 722 -9.57 25.33 -24.09
C LEU A 722 -11.05 24.96 -24.06
N ASP A 723 -11.40 23.87 -24.75
CA ASP A 723 -12.68 23.18 -24.58
C ASP A 723 -12.47 22.01 -23.62
N ILE A 724 -13.33 21.91 -22.60
CA ILE A 724 -13.33 20.79 -21.64
C ILE A 724 -14.52 19.88 -21.95
N MET A 725 -14.29 18.58 -21.94
CA MET A 725 -15.33 17.57 -22.21
C MET A 725 -15.29 16.45 -21.18
N GLN A 726 -16.48 15.94 -20.82
CA GLN A 726 -16.62 14.70 -20.08
C GLN A 726 -16.78 13.55 -21.06
N GLU A 727 -15.68 12.84 -21.30
CA GLU A 727 -15.68 11.64 -22.12
C GLU A 727 -16.07 10.41 -21.29
N GLN A 728 -16.40 9.32 -21.97
CA GLN A 728 -16.71 8.05 -21.33
C GLN A 728 -16.19 6.87 -22.13
N ILE A 729 -15.82 5.83 -21.41
CA ILE A 729 -15.40 4.54 -21.97
C ILE A 729 -16.18 3.42 -21.30
N THR A 730 -16.52 2.41 -22.07
CA THR A 730 -17.31 1.25 -21.61
C THR A 730 -16.48 -0.01 -21.74
N TYR A 731 -16.60 -0.87 -20.74
CA TYR A 731 -16.03 -2.20 -20.71
C TYR A 731 -17.08 -3.23 -21.11
N PHE A 732 -16.73 -4.07 -22.08
CA PHE A 732 -17.59 -5.09 -22.65
C PHE A 732 -17.02 -6.47 -22.33
N LYS A 733 -17.86 -7.36 -21.82
CA LYS A 733 -17.54 -8.77 -21.59
C LYS A 733 -17.84 -9.56 -22.86
N PRO A 734 -16.83 -10.10 -23.55
CA PRO A 734 -17.06 -11.00 -24.67
C PRO A 734 -17.48 -12.40 -24.19
N ALA A 735 -18.10 -13.19 -25.07
CA ALA A 735 -18.42 -14.59 -24.82
C ALA A 735 -17.14 -15.44 -24.62
N ASN A 736 -16.10 -15.14 -25.39
CA ASN A 736 -14.80 -15.80 -25.32
C ASN A 736 -13.66 -14.78 -25.18
N PRO A 737 -13.28 -14.40 -23.95
CA PRO A 737 -12.20 -13.44 -23.69
C PRO A 737 -10.86 -13.78 -24.36
N GLU A 738 -10.52 -15.06 -24.53
CA GLU A 738 -9.24 -15.48 -25.13
C GLU A 738 -9.09 -15.04 -26.58
N SER A 739 -10.20 -14.95 -27.34
CA SER A 739 -10.19 -14.44 -28.72
C SER A 739 -9.84 -12.95 -28.81
N PHE A 740 -9.88 -12.27 -27.68
CA PHE A 740 -9.55 -10.85 -27.53
C PHE A 740 -8.29 -10.64 -26.71
N ALA A 741 -7.48 -11.67 -26.45
CA ALA A 741 -6.22 -11.53 -25.73
C ALA A 741 -5.24 -10.61 -26.47
N PRO A 742 -4.31 -9.92 -25.78
CA PRO A 742 -3.35 -9.00 -26.41
C PRO A 742 -2.47 -9.64 -27.50
N SER A 743 -2.28 -10.96 -27.45
CA SER A 743 -1.54 -11.73 -28.46
C SER A 743 -2.36 -12.11 -29.69
N GLN A 744 -3.69 -11.93 -29.66
CA GLN A 744 -4.63 -12.37 -30.68
C GLN A 744 -5.42 -11.22 -31.31
N PHE A 745 -5.58 -10.11 -30.59
CA PHE A 745 -6.46 -9.02 -30.99
C PHE A 745 -5.77 -7.66 -30.86
N PRO A 746 -5.94 -6.74 -31.83
CA PRO A 746 -5.15 -5.54 -31.90
C PRO A 746 -5.81 -4.43 -31.06
N VAL A 747 -5.02 -3.42 -30.71
CA VAL A 747 -5.59 -2.11 -30.43
C VAL A 747 -6.16 -1.55 -31.72
N TRP A 748 -7.32 -0.91 -31.67
CA TRP A 748 -7.99 -0.43 -32.88
C TRP A 748 -8.51 0.99 -32.72
N ILE A 749 -8.54 1.70 -33.84
CA ILE A 749 -9.23 2.96 -34.05
C ILE A 749 -10.05 2.79 -35.31
N ARG A 750 -11.31 3.22 -35.30
CA ARG A 750 -12.16 3.22 -36.49
C ARG A 750 -12.88 4.54 -36.60
N VAL A 751 -12.74 5.19 -37.75
CA VAL A 751 -13.47 6.41 -38.08
C VAL A 751 -14.61 6.05 -39.00
N VAL A 752 -15.84 6.26 -38.54
CA VAL A 752 -17.06 5.91 -39.27
C VAL A 752 -18.11 6.98 -39.03
N ASP A 753 -18.77 7.41 -40.11
CA ASP A 753 -19.85 8.40 -40.09
C ASP A 753 -19.47 9.70 -39.33
N GLY A 754 -18.23 10.15 -39.52
CA GLY A 754 -17.67 11.35 -38.86
C GLY A 754 -17.32 11.18 -37.38
N LYS A 755 -17.40 9.96 -36.83
CA LYS A 755 -17.07 9.65 -35.42
C LYS A 755 -15.85 8.76 -35.36
N SER A 756 -14.92 9.04 -34.44
CA SER A 756 -13.76 8.20 -34.17
C SER A 756 -14.01 7.35 -32.92
N TYR A 757 -14.00 6.03 -33.08
CA TYR A 757 -14.06 5.07 -31.98
C TYR A 757 -12.71 4.40 -31.82
N TYR A 758 -12.41 3.96 -30.60
CA TYR A 758 -11.20 3.22 -30.31
C TYR A 758 -11.45 2.14 -29.27
N GLY A 759 -10.58 1.14 -29.23
CA GLY A 759 -10.63 0.13 -28.20
C GLY A 759 -9.38 -0.72 -28.09
N PHE A 760 -9.44 -1.62 -27.11
CA PHE A 760 -8.33 -2.43 -26.66
C PHE A 760 -8.73 -3.91 -26.63
N PRO A 761 -7.77 -4.82 -26.85
CA PRO A 761 -7.95 -6.21 -26.44
C PRO A 761 -8.17 -6.31 -24.93
N THR A 762 -8.50 -7.50 -24.42
CA THR A 762 -8.63 -7.75 -22.99
C THR A 762 -7.32 -7.44 -22.28
N TYR A 763 -7.37 -6.55 -21.28
CA TYR A 763 -6.16 -6.07 -20.61
C TYR A 763 -6.46 -5.68 -19.17
N GLY A 764 -5.74 -6.28 -18.22
CA GLY A 764 -5.95 -6.11 -16.77
C GLY A 764 -7.18 -6.83 -16.20
N GLU A 765 -8.20 -7.07 -17.02
CA GLU A 765 -9.42 -7.81 -16.71
C GLU A 765 -9.94 -8.48 -18.01
N PRO A 766 -10.77 -9.54 -17.93
CA PRO A 766 -11.26 -10.27 -19.11
C PRO A 766 -12.38 -9.51 -19.85
N THR A 767 -12.15 -8.23 -20.15
CA THR A 767 -13.10 -7.35 -20.84
C THR A 767 -12.41 -6.48 -21.89
N ILE A 768 -13.14 -6.17 -22.95
CA ILE A 768 -12.73 -5.25 -24.02
C ILE A 768 -13.09 -3.84 -23.57
N LYS A 769 -12.15 -2.92 -23.64
CA LYS A 769 -12.41 -1.50 -23.41
C LYS A 769 -12.63 -0.78 -24.72
N ALA A 770 -13.70 0.00 -24.83
CA ALA A 770 -13.96 0.85 -25.98
C ALA A 770 -14.44 2.25 -25.60
N GLY A 771 -14.20 3.22 -26.47
CA GLY A 771 -14.58 4.61 -26.28
C GLY A 771 -14.79 5.33 -27.61
N ARG A 772 -15.43 6.50 -27.53
CA ARG A 772 -15.53 7.45 -28.65
C ARG A 772 -14.58 8.61 -28.36
N ASP A 773 -13.68 8.91 -29.28
CA ASP A 773 -12.81 10.08 -29.19
C ASP A 773 -13.61 11.33 -29.56
N VAL A 774 -13.58 12.35 -28.69
CA VAL A 774 -14.30 13.62 -28.84
C VAL A 774 -15.81 13.40 -29.05
N SER A 775 -16.51 13.03 -27.98
CA SER A 775 -17.96 12.80 -28.02
C SER A 775 -18.78 14.09 -28.17
N GLY A 776 -18.17 15.25 -27.87
CA GLY A 776 -18.83 16.55 -27.89
C GLY A 776 -19.61 16.87 -26.61
N ASN A 777 -19.46 16.06 -25.55
CA ASN A 777 -20.06 16.28 -24.24
C ASN A 777 -19.31 17.37 -23.45
N ARG A 778 -19.43 18.61 -23.91
CA ARG A 778 -18.75 19.78 -23.34
C ARG A 778 -19.29 20.09 -21.94
N VAL A 779 -18.38 20.37 -21.02
CA VAL A 779 -18.65 20.73 -19.62
C VAL A 779 -17.68 21.82 -19.18
N THR A 780 -18.01 22.56 -18.13
CA THR A 780 -17.01 23.31 -17.36
C THR A 780 -16.39 22.44 -16.27
N LEU A 781 -15.33 22.91 -15.62
CA LEU A 781 -14.72 22.22 -14.47
C LEU A 781 -15.73 22.03 -13.33
N GLU A 782 -16.61 23.00 -13.14
CA GLU A 782 -17.59 23.06 -12.06
C GLU A 782 -18.87 22.25 -12.37
N GLU A 783 -19.23 22.06 -13.65
CA GLU A 783 -20.44 21.35 -14.08
C GLU A 783 -20.23 19.85 -14.35
N ARG A 784 -19.00 19.34 -14.25
CA ARG A 784 -18.69 17.93 -14.54
C ARG A 784 -19.38 17.00 -13.54
N SER A 785 -20.30 16.16 -14.02
CA SER A 785 -21.17 15.31 -13.19
C SER A 785 -20.60 13.94 -12.83
N TYR A 786 -19.52 13.52 -13.50
CA TYR A 786 -18.90 12.19 -13.43
C TYR A 786 -19.83 11.02 -13.82
N THR A 787 -21.09 11.31 -14.15
CA THR A 787 -22.13 10.32 -14.49
C THR A 787 -22.08 10.04 -16.00
N PRO A 788 -22.03 8.77 -16.43
CA PRO A 788 -22.08 8.43 -17.85
C PRO A 788 -23.32 8.98 -18.55
N ASN A 789 -23.16 9.48 -19.78
CA ASN A 789 -24.25 9.94 -20.62
C ASN A 789 -24.94 8.72 -21.27
N PRO A 790 -26.26 8.50 -21.04
CA PRO A 790 -26.97 7.33 -21.58
C PRO A 790 -27.01 7.28 -23.11
N LYS A 791 -27.07 8.44 -23.78
CA LYS A 791 -27.07 8.50 -25.25
C LYS A 791 -25.73 8.07 -25.81
N LEU A 792 -24.63 8.58 -25.24
CA LEU A 792 -23.28 8.17 -25.67
C LEU A 792 -22.99 6.70 -25.37
N PHE A 793 -23.54 6.18 -24.26
CA PHE A 793 -23.48 4.76 -23.94
C PHE A 793 -24.20 3.93 -25.01
N GLN A 794 -25.43 4.29 -25.36
CA GLN A 794 -26.20 3.60 -26.40
C GLN A 794 -25.50 3.67 -27.76
N GLU A 795 -25.00 4.85 -28.17
CA GLU A 795 -24.25 5.00 -29.43
C GLU A 795 -23.01 4.08 -29.48
N LEU A 796 -22.22 4.03 -28.40
CA LEU A 796 -21.04 3.17 -28.34
C LEU A 796 -21.43 1.68 -28.34
N THR A 797 -22.45 1.30 -27.58
CA THR A 797 -22.92 -0.10 -27.52
C THR A 797 -23.44 -0.57 -28.86
N SER A 798 -24.23 0.24 -29.58
CA SER A 798 -24.66 -0.06 -30.95
C SER A 798 -23.47 -0.22 -31.90
N PHE A 799 -22.51 0.70 -31.85
CA PHE A 799 -21.28 0.57 -32.64
C PHE A 799 -20.51 -0.71 -32.32
N MET A 800 -20.39 -1.09 -31.04
CA MET A 800 -19.65 -2.28 -30.64
C MET A 800 -20.32 -3.58 -31.09
N HIS A 801 -21.65 -3.65 -31.09
CA HIS A 801 -22.37 -4.79 -31.67
C HIS A 801 -22.22 -4.88 -33.19
N ASP A 802 -22.12 -3.75 -33.89
CA ASP A 802 -21.85 -3.76 -35.34
C ASP A 802 -20.39 -4.14 -35.64
N PHE A 803 -19.45 -3.67 -34.82
CA PHE A 803 -18.02 -3.87 -35.04
C PHE A 803 -17.54 -5.27 -34.63
N ILE A 804 -18.08 -5.81 -33.54
CA ILE A 804 -17.83 -7.16 -33.02
C ILE A 804 -19.06 -8.05 -33.27
N SER A 805 -19.50 -8.07 -34.53
CA SER A 805 -20.78 -8.64 -34.98
C SER A 805 -21.00 -10.12 -34.64
N LYS A 806 -19.91 -10.88 -34.46
CA LYS A 806 -19.96 -12.33 -34.21
C LYS A 806 -20.10 -12.71 -32.74
N ASP A 807 -19.97 -11.76 -31.83
CA ASP A 807 -20.16 -12.00 -30.40
C ASP A 807 -21.57 -11.58 -29.96
N GLU A 808 -22.54 -12.48 -30.16
CA GLU A 808 -23.94 -12.25 -29.80
C GLU A 808 -24.16 -12.06 -28.29
N LYS A 809 -23.17 -12.41 -27.45
CA LYS A 809 -23.24 -12.27 -25.98
C LYS A 809 -22.35 -11.15 -25.46
N LEU A 810 -21.89 -10.25 -26.34
CA LEU A 810 -21.11 -9.09 -25.93
C LEU A 810 -21.94 -8.22 -24.99
N GLU A 811 -21.53 -8.13 -23.72
CA GLU A 811 -22.30 -7.48 -22.67
C GLU A 811 -21.56 -6.25 -22.15
N ALA A 812 -22.19 -5.07 -22.17
CA ALA A 812 -21.64 -3.88 -21.54
C ALA A 812 -21.74 -4.00 -20.01
N LEU A 813 -20.60 -4.09 -19.32
CA LEU A 813 -20.55 -4.30 -17.87
C LEU A 813 -20.54 -3.01 -17.07
N ARG A 814 -19.67 -2.07 -17.47
CA ARG A 814 -19.45 -0.82 -16.73
C ARG A 814 -18.96 0.29 -17.64
N THR A 815 -19.34 1.51 -17.31
CA THR A 815 -18.88 2.72 -17.98
C THR A 815 -18.25 3.66 -16.97
N ILE A 816 -17.09 4.20 -17.30
CA ILE A 816 -16.42 5.21 -16.49
C ILE A 816 -16.28 6.50 -17.31
N THR A 817 -16.23 7.64 -16.63
CA THR A 817 -16.02 8.93 -17.26
C THR A 817 -14.56 9.38 -17.11
N CYS A 818 -14.08 10.18 -18.05
CA CYS A 818 -12.78 10.83 -17.99
C CYS A 818 -12.88 12.28 -18.52
N GLN A 819 -11.78 13.02 -18.41
CA GLN A 819 -11.72 14.42 -18.83
C GLN A 819 -10.86 14.57 -20.08
N TYR A 820 -11.38 15.32 -21.04
CA TYR A 820 -10.61 15.84 -22.17
C TYR A 820 -10.47 17.35 -22.03
N THR A 821 -9.25 17.83 -22.25
CA THR A 821 -8.95 19.26 -22.43
C THR A 821 -8.33 19.41 -23.80
N ILE A 822 -9.01 20.11 -24.70
CA ILE A 822 -8.60 20.21 -26.11
C ILE A 822 -8.33 21.66 -26.51
N THR A 823 -7.28 21.85 -27.29
CA THR A 823 -7.03 23.09 -28.04
C THR A 823 -7.86 23.07 -29.33
N PRO A 824 -8.13 24.23 -29.98
CA PRO A 824 -9.04 24.29 -31.12
C PRO A 824 -8.60 23.42 -32.31
N ASN A 825 -7.29 23.22 -32.47
CA ASN A 825 -6.67 22.39 -33.50
C ASN A 825 -6.10 21.07 -32.96
N ARG A 826 -6.38 20.73 -31.68
CA ARG A 826 -5.82 19.56 -30.97
C ARG A 826 -4.28 19.47 -30.96
N GLN A 827 -3.62 20.59 -31.21
CA GLN A 827 -2.16 20.71 -31.17
C GLN A 827 -1.66 20.71 -29.72
N PHE A 828 -0.51 20.08 -29.48
CA PHE A 828 0.18 20.22 -28.19
C PHE A 828 0.73 21.63 -28.01
N ILE A 829 0.88 22.03 -26.75
CA ILE A 829 1.59 23.26 -26.37
C ILE A 829 2.72 22.84 -25.44
N LEU A 830 3.95 22.94 -25.92
CA LEU A 830 5.20 22.53 -25.26
C LEU A 830 6.20 23.69 -25.37
N SER A 831 5.92 24.81 -24.69
CA SER A 831 6.71 26.04 -24.86
C SER A 831 6.63 26.97 -23.66
N ALA A 832 7.58 27.91 -23.58
CA ALA A 832 7.56 28.99 -22.61
C ALA A 832 6.60 30.12 -23.01
N LEU A 833 6.07 30.86 -22.03
CA LEU A 833 5.35 32.10 -22.30
C LEU A 833 6.31 33.14 -22.88
N LYS A 834 5.82 33.93 -23.86
CA LYS A 834 6.63 34.93 -24.54
C LYS A 834 7.13 36.04 -23.60
N GLU A 835 6.26 36.52 -22.73
CA GLU A 835 6.58 37.59 -21.75
C GLU A 835 7.28 37.04 -20.50
N TYR A 836 7.08 35.76 -20.18
CA TYR A 836 7.60 35.09 -18.99
C TYR A 836 8.30 33.77 -19.35
N PRO A 837 9.54 33.81 -19.87
CA PRO A 837 10.26 32.62 -20.33
C PRO A 837 10.61 31.62 -19.23
N ASP A 838 10.41 32.00 -17.96
CA ASP A 838 10.55 31.11 -16.80
C ASP A 838 9.27 30.29 -16.50
N VAL A 839 8.16 30.61 -17.17
CA VAL A 839 6.88 29.90 -17.08
C VAL A 839 6.67 29.11 -18.37
N MET A 840 6.67 27.79 -18.28
CA MET A 840 6.50 26.86 -19.39
C MET A 840 5.18 26.13 -19.31
N VAL A 841 4.56 25.84 -20.45
CA VAL A 841 3.29 25.11 -20.54
C VAL A 841 3.52 23.78 -21.22
N ALA A 842 3.00 22.72 -20.60
CA ALA A 842 2.95 21.37 -21.16
C ALA A 842 1.48 20.91 -21.22
N LEU A 843 0.86 21.07 -22.40
CA LEU A 843 -0.54 20.73 -22.63
C LEU A 843 -0.69 19.69 -23.75
N GLY A 844 -1.41 18.62 -23.45
CA GLY A 844 -1.47 17.43 -24.28
C GLY A 844 -2.71 17.24 -25.16
N ALA A 845 -3.61 18.22 -25.20
CA ALA A 845 -4.80 18.25 -26.08
C ALA A 845 -5.63 16.95 -26.13
N ALA A 846 -5.74 16.23 -25.00
CA ALA A 846 -6.42 14.94 -24.82
C ALA A 846 -5.82 13.70 -25.52
N HIS A 847 -4.67 13.80 -26.20
CA HIS A 847 -4.05 12.63 -26.87
C HIS A 847 -2.57 12.40 -26.54
N ALA A 848 -2.01 13.16 -25.60
CA ALA A 848 -0.59 13.15 -25.29
C ALA A 848 -0.06 11.99 -24.42
N PHE A 849 -0.91 11.13 -23.84
CA PHE A 849 -0.45 10.15 -22.85
C PHE A 849 0.71 9.28 -23.36
N LYS A 850 0.64 8.82 -24.60
CA LYS A 850 1.68 7.97 -25.21
C LYS A 850 3.00 8.70 -25.47
N PHE A 851 2.96 10.02 -25.49
CA PHE A 851 4.12 10.90 -25.61
C PHE A 851 4.62 11.37 -24.25
N ALA A 852 4.00 10.96 -23.13
CA ALA A 852 4.32 11.51 -21.82
C ALA A 852 5.81 11.41 -21.47
N PRO A 853 6.51 10.27 -21.66
CA PRO A 853 7.95 10.19 -21.40
C PRO A 853 8.80 11.19 -22.20
N VAL A 854 8.54 11.33 -23.50
CA VAL A 854 9.29 12.26 -24.36
C VAL A 854 8.93 13.72 -24.09
N ILE A 855 7.65 14.02 -23.85
CA ILE A 855 7.23 15.36 -23.44
C ILE A 855 7.90 15.73 -22.13
N GLY A 856 7.95 14.82 -21.15
CA GLY A 856 8.67 15.03 -19.90
C GLY A 856 10.14 15.38 -20.14
N ARG A 857 10.80 14.63 -21.04
CA ARG A 857 12.20 14.86 -21.39
C ARG A 857 12.39 16.23 -22.05
N VAL A 858 11.58 16.54 -23.06
CA VAL A 858 11.57 17.83 -23.76
C VAL A 858 11.40 18.99 -22.78
N MET A 859 10.41 18.92 -21.89
CA MET A 859 10.15 20.00 -20.93
C MET A 859 11.27 20.15 -19.90
N ALA A 860 11.87 19.03 -19.46
CA ALA A 860 13.03 19.05 -18.58
C ALA A 860 14.28 19.65 -19.27
N GLU A 861 14.56 19.26 -20.52
CA GLU A 861 15.65 19.82 -21.34
C GLU A 861 15.45 21.32 -21.57
N LEU A 862 14.24 21.77 -21.92
CA LEU A 862 13.94 23.20 -22.05
C LEU A 862 14.13 23.96 -20.73
N ALA A 863 13.69 23.40 -19.60
CA ALA A 863 13.81 24.06 -18.30
C ALA A 863 15.26 24.14 -17.79
N ILE A 864 16.08 23.12 -18.05
CA ILE A 864 17.43 22.98 -17.50
C ILE A 864 18.50 23.46 -18.49
N ASP A 865 18.41 23.02 -19.75
CA ASP A 865 19.43 23.28 -20.79
C ASP A 865 19.04 24.44 -21.71
N GLY A 866 17.76 24.85 -21.70
CA GLY A 866 17.22 25.92 -22.56
C GLY A 866 16.92 25.51 -24.00
N THR A 867 17.28 24.28 -24.41
CA THR A 867 17.01 23.74 -25.75
C THR A 867 16.72 22.23 -25.68
N THR A 868 16.10 21.68 -26.72
CA THR A 868 15.87 20.23 -26.90
C THR A 868 16.27 19.83 -28.31
N THR A 869 16.57 18.55 -28.53
CA THR A 869 16.84 18.00 -29.87
C THR A 869 15.59 17.70 -30.68
N GLU A 870 14.40 17.68 -30.04
CA GLU A 870 13.13 17.45 -30.74
C GLU A 870 12.67 18.71 -31.48
N ASP A 871 12.09 18.56 -32.68
CA ASP A 871 11.50 19.68 -33.41
C ASP A 871 10.14 20.08 -32.80
N LEU A 872 10.11 21.25 -32.15
CA LEU A 872 8.91 21.80 -31.51
C LEU A 872 8.23 22.91 -32.33
N SER A 873 8.62 23.14 -33.59
CA SER A 873 8.09 24.22 -34.44
C SER A 873 6.56 24.17 -34.59
N LYS A 874 5.97 22.98 -34.41
CA LYS A 874 4.53 22.71 -34.46
C LYS A 874 3.86 22.59 -33.09
N PHE A 875 4.57 22.85 -31.98
CA PHE A 875 4.05 22.69 -30.62
C PHE A 875 4.18 23.95 -29.75
N GLY A 876 4.23 25.13 -30.38
CA GLY A 876 4.27 26.43 -29.68
C GLY A 876 2.90 26.96 -29.25
N MET A 877 2.91 28.09 -28.52
CA MET A 877 1.69 28.83 -28.16
C MET A 877 0.92 29.30 -29.42
N PRO A 878 -0.42 29.15 -29.47
CA PRO A 878 -1.21 29.62 -30.61
C PRO A 878 -1.22 31.16 -30.68
N SER A 879 -1.21 31.73 -31.90
CA SER A 879 -1.42 33.17 -32.10
C SER A 879 -2.92 33.52 -31.97
N LEU A 880 -3.24 34.49 -31.11
CA LEU A 880 -4.62 34.93 -30.85
C LEU A 880 -5.34 35.48 -32.12
N GLU A 881 -4.59 35.89 -33.14
CA GLU A 881 -5.12 36.44 -34.40
C GLU A 881 -5.76 35.38 -35.33
N GLY A 882 -5.51 34.08 -35.10
CA GLY A 882 -6.03 33.01 -35.96
C GLY A 882 -7.40 32.44 -35.57
N THR A 883 -7.86 32.68 -34.35
CA THR A 883 -8.97 31.92 -33.74
C THR A 883 -10.38 32.41 -34.14
N ILE A 884 -10.50 33.57 -34.78
CA ILE A 884 -11.80 34.16 -35.17
C ILE A 884 -12.31 33.64 -36.53
N LYS A 885 -11.46 33.01 -37.37
CA LYS A 885 -11.86 32.67 -38.75
C LYS A 885 -12.56 31.32 -38.97
N SER A 886 -12.71 30.45 -37.97
CA SER A 886 -13.32 29.11 -38.17
C SER A 886 -14.71 28.93 -37.55
N LYS A 887 -15.37 30.01 -37.11
CA LYS A 887 -16.82 30.00 -36.81
C LYS A 887 -17.62 30.66 -37.95
N MET A 888 -17.59 30.06 -39.13
CA MET A 888 -18.65 30.16 -40.16
C MET A 888 -18.81 28.81 -40.84
#